data_AF-A0A970QJQ7-F1
#
_entry.id   AF-A0A970QJQ7-F1
#
_cell.length_a   1.000
_cell.length_b   1.000
_cell.length_c   1.000
_cell.angle_alpha   90.00
_cell.angle_beta   90.00
_cell.angle_gamma   90.00
#
_symmetry.space_group_name_H-M   'P 1'
#
loop_
_entity.id
_entity.type
_entity.pdbx_description
1 polymer ?
#
loop_
_entity_poly.entity_id
_entity_poly.type
_entity_poly.pdbx_seq_one_letter_code
_entity_poly.pdbx_strand_id
1 'polypeptide(L)'
;MRKSKRLVGLVSVMVFALAVSLFPIQPAYAYLTIDDGEPVHEYIVDQAAAIANNFAITSAINTIKEGARHEDVFDHVTDRGWLYVTQTHFWDADKSDDDLVDMIAVTYDVINSWQKAKIFWGMALGEYMSGDYVAAYEYLGHIAHLLADQSVPAHAHEDVHETETYEKEYMLFSNTNCMLSGAEAYALQQLGPVEIPEGVNPLYYLFYTVNQIGDYYPCDESGTEYEGDSDTRNGWMDQVYADLGMYSISQPIDDADCAVIREYSYKFAIRATATLFLLFEDAATRRSALTVVIDRVRTDCSHDMLGDADFYAQVNIEGRNFFNEGEKMEDQNDISPGWAYGRQVGLTGIKNLYIRILEEDEPEEDQITDIDPTGGRDIDLVVDLDTGVISGDLSGMCGEQIHCSGNTDESMYSEIWFRILLPNTPPTAHAGADQTYNEGDTIFLNGTFEDPNTEDTHTFLWHLASSTNGQPVPDVHAQDMSFIPRDNGVYTFTFTVTDNWGASGSDEVVITVNNVAPVVQIDHVRDELGAEIGSDVPVTLVGLKTSLTGSFTDAGSADTHSASIDWGDGTVDTDLAQFGDSTGGITGFFSDTHIYTVPGVNTIQSRVTDDDGGIGTQSVSVTVVDASGALVRVIDLLMPLADNPDIQTAMDWLQGEQDGLAENGALDMLDRDEPFAAILMLKSAMLYLEAAEEADPQLDLSAIKGLLALSAKSLVVGVIAEAEATATKANELKKINAAKELALAGDQALTAELKYIAALDAYLEAVRAILGII
;
A
#
# COMPACT_ATOMS: atom_id res chain seq x y z
N MET A 1 -75.91 -44.06 1.12
CA MET A 1 -75.87 -45.39 1.78
C MET A 1 -74.41 -45.77 1.95
N ARG A 2 -73.83 -45.58 3.13
CA ARG A 2 -73.54 -46.64 4.13
C ARG A 2 -72.81 -47.85 3.53
N LYS A 3 -71.50 -47.95 3.83
CA LYS A 3 -70.89 -48.89 4.80
C LYS A 3 -70.60 -50.27 4.19
N SER A 4 -69.31 -50.60 3.98
CA SER A 4 -68.48 -51.42 4.90
C SER A 4 -68.37 -52.86 4.39
N LYS A 5 -67.24 -53.59 4.41
CA LYS A 5 -66.13 -53.62 5.37
C LYS A 5 -64.99 -54.53 4.83
N ARG A 6 -63.74 -54.06 4.97
CA ARG A 6 -62.53 -54.71 5.58
C ARG A 6 -61.70 -55.83 4.93
N LEU A 7 -60.38 -55.66 5.15
CA LEU A 7 -59.20 -56.56 5.11
C LEU A 7 -58.69 -56.86 3.70
N VAL A 8 -57.49 -56.45 3.25
CA VAL A 8 -56.16 -56.48 3.89
C VAL A 8 -55.34 -55.26 3.46
N GLY A 9 -54.79 -54.54 4.42
CA GLY A 9 -53.71 -53.57 4.25
C GLY A 9 -52.58 -53.91 5.22
N LEU A 10 -51.39 -53.39 4.91
CA LEU A 10 -50.10 -53.55 5.60
C LEU A 10 -49.43 -54.92 5.47
N VAL A 11 -48.39 -54.97 4.62
CA VAL A 11 -47.08 -55.67 4.70
C VAL A 11 -46.61 -55.70 3.24
N SER A 12 -45.83 -54.73 2.74
CA SER A 12 -44.36 -54.85 2.78
C SER A 12 -43.63 -53.51 2.55
N VAL A 13 -44.23 -52.38 2.97
CA VAL A 13 -43.59 -51.05 3.04
C VAL A 13 -42.97 -50.80 4.43
N MET A 14 -42.61 -51.86 5.16
CA MET A 14 -42.12 -51.71 6.54
C MET A 14 -41.26 -52.90 6.97
N VAL A 15 -40.12 -53.13 6.30
CA VAL A 15 -39.02 -53.97 6.86
C VAL A 15 -37.61 -53.40 6.57
N PHE A 16 -37.37 -52.51 5.61
CA PHE A 16 -36.05 -51.86 5.47
C PHE A 16 -35.92 -50.55 6.28
N ALA A 17 -36.43 -50.55 7.51
CA ALA A 17 -36.28 -49.44 8.45
C ALA A 17 -35.97 -49.90 9.90
N LEU A 18 -35.69 -51.18 10.15
CA LEU A 18 -35.38 -51.64 11.51
C LEU A 18 -34.58 -52.96 11.52
N ALA A 19 -33.36 -52.91 10.98
CA ALA A 19 -32.28 -53.87 11.31
C ALA A 19 -30.89 -53.30 10.97
N VAL A 20 -30.64 -52.01 11.27
CA VAL A 20 -29.27 -51.48 11.44
C VAL A 20 -29.25 -50.65 12.71
N SER A 21 -29.60 -51.28 13.83
CA SER A 21 -29.40 -50.73 15.15
C SER A 21 -29.07 -51.87 16.10
N LEU A 22 -27.81 -52.32 16.03
CA LEU A 22 -27.11 -53.01 17.13
C LEU A 22 -25.61 -53.21 16.89
N PHE A 23 -25.03 -52.55 15.89
CA PHE A 23 -23.67 -52.03 15.97
C PHE A 23 -23.73 -50.55 15.56
N PRO A 24 -23.23 -49.62 16.38
CA PRO A 24 -22.91 -48.30 15.85
C PRO A 24 -21.79 -48.52 14.83
N ILE A 25 -22.12 -48.57 13.54
CA ILE A 25 -21.10 -48.38 12.51
C ILE A 25 -20.81 -46.89 12.58
N GLN A 26 -19.77 -46.56 13.34
CA GLN A 26 -19.22 -45.21 13.39
C GLN A 26 -18.80 -44.81 11.98
N PRO A 27 -18.94 -43.53 11.58
CA PRO A 27 -18.25 -43.02 10.40
C PRO A 27 -16.77 -43.34 10.60
N ALA A 28 -16.24 -44.25 9.80
CA ALA A 28 -14.89 -44.75 9.95
C ALA A 28 -13.93 -43.68 9.42
N TYR A 29 -13.45 -42.83 10.34
CA TYR A 29 -12.07 -42.36 10.49
C TYR A 29 -11.09 -42.53 9.30
N ALA A 30 -11.37 -41.96 8.13
CA ALA A 30 -10.38 -41.80 7.07
C ALA A 30 -10.18 -40.34 6.61
N TYR A 31 -11.18 -39.46 6.76
CA TYR A 31 -11.05 -38.04 6.32
C TYR A 31 -11.53 -37.01 7.37
N LEU A 32 -11.75 -37.44 8.63
CA LEU A 32 -12.20 -36.58 9.74
C LEU A 32 -11.37 -36.83 11.00
N THR A 33 -10.11 -36.43 10.96
CA THR A 33 -9.31 -36.11 12.15
C THR A 33 -8.47 -34.89 11.74
N ILE A 34 -8.72 -33.67 12.20
CA ILE A 34 -8.37 -33.19 13.54
C ILE A 34 -9.04 -31.81 13.78
N ASP A 35 -9.62 -31.61 14.97
CA ASP A 35 -9.87 -30.30 15.58
C ASP A 35 -8.58 -29.45 15.54
N ASP A 36 -8.63 -28.25 14.95
CA ASP A 36 -7.66 -27.14 15.07
C ASP A 36 -6.59 -26.95 13.95
N GLY A 37 -6.68 -27.61 12.78
CA GLY A 37 -5.79 -27.34 11.63
C GLY A 37 -6.51 -27.40 10.28
N GLU A 38 -6.13 -26.55 9.32
CA GLU A 38 -6.74 -26.53 7.98
C GLU A 38 -6.31 -27.78 7.16
N PRO A 39 -7.25 -28.52 6.53
CA PRO A 39 -6.99 -29.55 5.54
C PRO A 39 -5.89 -29.17 4.52
N VAL A 40 -5.06 -30.14 4.14
CA VAL A 40 -3.87 -29.94 3.27
C VAL A 40 -4.20 -29.17 1.98
N HIS A 41 -5.34 -29.44 1.35
CA HIS A 41 -5.78 -28.77 0.12
C HIS A 41 -6.10 -27.29 0.33
N GLU A 42 -6.79 -26.95 1.42
CA GLU A 42 -7.11 -25.57 1.78
C GLU A 42 -5.84 -24.77 2.10
N TYR A 43 -4.86 -25.41 2.74
CA TYR A 43 -3.57 -24.78 3.01
C TYR A 43 -2.74 -24.56 1.72
N ILE A 44 -2.76 -25.53 0.78
CA ILE A 44 -2.16 -25.33 -0.55
C ILE A 44 -2.79 -24.11 -1.23
N VAL A 45 -4.12 -23.99 -1.20
CA VAL A 45 -4.88 -22.85 -1.75
C VAL A 45 -4.44 -21.53 -1.12
N ASP A 46 -4.29 -21.46 0.22
CA ASP A 46 -3.82 -20.26 0.91
C ASP A 46 -2.40 -19.85 0.50
N GLN A 47 -1.46 -20.81 0.47
CA GLN A 47 -0.09 -20.52 0.06
C GLN A 47 -0.02 -20.12 -1.42
N ALA A 48 -0.81 -20.77 -2.27
CA ALA A 48 -0.90 -20.46 -3.69
C ALA A 48 -1.45 -19.05 -3.93
N ALA A 49 -2.48 -18.63 -3.19
CA ALA A 49 -3.04 -17.28 -3.29
C ALA A 49 -2.02 -16.20 -2.87
N ALA A 50 -1.24 -16.47 -1.81
CA ALA A 50 -0.17 -15.58 -1.38
C ALA A 50 0.95 -15.44 -2.43
N ILE A 51 1.26 -16.51 -3.18
CA ILE A 51 2.23 -16.49 -4.28
C ILE A 51 1.66 -15.78 -5.51
N ALA A 52 0.39 -16.05 -5.86
CA ALA A 52 -0.29 -15.43 -6.99
C ALA A 52 -0.45 -13.90 -6.81
N ASN A 53 -0.60 -13.44 -5.56
CA ASN A 53 -0.73 -12.03 -5.20
C ASN A 53 -1.74 -11.27 -6.08
N ASN A 54 -2.88 -11.91 -6.32
CA ASN A 54 -3.97 -11.37 -7.13
C ASN A 54 -5.14 -10.99 -6.21
N PHE A 55 -5.68 -9.77 -6.39
CA PHE A 55 -6.74 -9.23 -5.55
C PHE A 55 -8.05 -10.02 -5.61
N ALA A 56 -8.45 -10.48 -6.81
CA ALA A 56 -9.69 -11.21 -7.01
C ALA A 56 -9.63 -12.59 -6.34
N ILE A 57 -8.52 -13.31 -6.53
CA ILE A 57 -8.21 -14.58 -5.86
C ILE A 57 -8.20 -14.40 -4.34
N THR A 58 -7.50 -13.38 -3.83
CA THR A 58 -7.45 -13.11 -2.38
C THR A 58 -8.83 -12.78 -1.81
N SER A 59 -9.66 -12.07 -2.58
CA SER A 59 -11.03 -11.74 -2.19
C SER A 59 -11.95 -12.96 -2.15
N ALA A 60 -11.72 -13.93 -3.04
CA ALA A 60 -12.51 -15.15 -3.17
C ALA A 60 -11.93 -16.35 -2.37
N ILE A 61 -10.86 -16.15 -1.62
CA ILE A 61 -10.05 -17.24 -1.06
C ILE A 61 -10.85 -18.27 -0.25
N ASN A 62 -11.80 -17.80 0.59
CA ASN A 62 -12.64 -18.70 1.38
C ASN A 62 -13.55 -19.59 0.52
N THR A 63 -14.02 -19.08 -0.61
CA THR A 63 -14.86 -19.83 -1.55
C THR A 63 -14.03 -20.88 -2.30
N ILE A 64 -12.80 -20.52 -2.70
CA ILE A 64 -11.87 -21.47 -3.34
C ILE A 64 -11.52 -22.61 -2.37
N LYS A 65 -11.27 -22.29 -1.09
CA LYS A 65 -11.02 -23.31 -0.05
C LYS A 65 -12.22 -24.22 0.16
N GLU A 66 -13.44 -23.67 0.14
CA GLU A 66 -14.66 -24.44 0.29
C GLU A 66 -14.85 -25.45 -0.85
N GLY A 67 -14.62 -25.01 -2.11
CA GLY A 67 -14.65 -25.90 -3.27
C GLY A 67 -13.59 -27.01 -3.18
N ALA A 68 -12.36 -26.65 -2.79
CA ALA A 68 -11.31 -27.64 -2.57
C ALA A 68 -11.70 -28.67 -1.50
N ARG A 69 -12.33 -28.22 -0.40
CA ARG A 69 -12.80 -29.13 0.66
C ARG A 69 -13.96 -30.02 0.21
N HIS A 70 -14.85 -29.51 -0.64
CA HIS A 70 -16.05 -30.23 -1.08
C HIS A 70 -15.75 -31.42 -1.99
N GLU A 71 -14.64 -31.36 -2.72
CA GLU A 71 -14.25 -32.40 -3.66
C GLU A 71 -14.10 -33.78 -2.99
N ASP A 72 -13.54 -33.85 -1.77
CA ASP A 72 -13.44 -35.11 -0.98
C ASP A 72 -14.76 -35.56 -0.30
N VAL A 73 -15.80 -34.72 -0.33
CA VAL A 73 -17.05 -34.96 0.42
C VAL A 73 -18.18 -35.45 -0.50
N PHE A 74 -18.23 -34.94 -1.73
CA PHE A 74 -19.29 -35.23 -2.70
C PHE A 74 -18.78 -35.05 -4.13
N ASP A 75 -19.07 -36.01 -5.01
CA ASP A 75 -18.71 -35.90 -6.42
C ASP A 75 -19.76 -35.07 -7.17
N HIS A 76 -19.41 -33.81 -7.45
CA HIS A 76 -20.26 -32.83 -8.11
C HIS A 76 -20.45 -33.05 -9.62
N VAL A 77 -19.66 -33.93 -10.25
CA VAL A 77 -19.77 -34.24 -11.68
C VAL A 77 -20.59 -35.51 -11.90
N THR A 78 -20.43 -36.52 -11.05
CA THR A 78 -21.15 -37.80 -11.20
C THR A 78 -22.45 -37.90 -10.37
N ASP A 79 -22.73 -36.94 -9.48
CA ASP A 79 -23.89 -36.89 -8.57
C ASP A 79 -24.03 -38.18 -7.71
N ARG A 80 -22.89 -38.74 -7.28
CA ARG A 80 -22.78 -40.03 -6.57
C ARG A 80 -22.17 -39.89 -5.17
N GLY A 81 -22.52 -40.82 -4.28
CA GLY A 81 -22.08 -40.83 -2.88
C GLY A 81 -20.64 -41.34 -2.65
N TRP A 82 -20.20 -41.29 -1.38
CA TRP A 82 -18.82 -41.49 -0.89
C TRP A 82 -17.94 -42.60 -1.52
N LEU A 83 -18.50 -43.72 -1.97
CA LEU A 83 -17.71 -44.81 -2.58
C LEU A 83 -17.17 -44.47 -3.99
N TYR A 84 -17.72 -43.43 -4.62
CA TYR A 84 -17.37 -42.97 -5.98
C TYR A 84 -16.48 -41.73 -5.98
N VAL A 85 -16.47 -40.98 -4.87
CA VAL A 85 -15.71 -39.72 -4.74
C VAL A 85 -14.21 -39.97 -4.91
N THR A 86 -13.68 -41.03 -4.31
CA THR A 86 -12.24 -41.33 -4.38
C THR A 86 -11.77 -41.71 -5.78
N GLN A 87 -12.62 -42.22 -6.67
CA GLN A 87 -12.17 -42.81 -7.95
C GLN A 87 -11.74 -41.75 -8.97
N THR A 88 -12.42 -40.60 -8.93
CA THR A 88 -12.24 -39.53 -9.91
C THR A 88 -11.05 -38.60 -9.58
N HIS A 89 -10.26 -38.94 -8.55
CA HIS A 89 -9.10 -38.17 -8.10
C HIS A 89 -7.77 -38.73 -8.65
N PHE A 90 -7.82 -39.95 -9.20
CA PHE A 90 -6.68 -40.64 -9.79
C PHE A 90 -6.57 -40.35 -11.29
N TRP A 91 -5.33 -40.31 -11.78
CA TRP A 91 -5.03 -40.28 -13.21
C TRP A 91 -3.58 -40.73 -13.41
N ASP A 92 -3.36 -41.77 -14.21
CA ASP A 92 -2.03 -42.15 -14.67
C ASP A 92 -1.79 -41.55 -16.07
N ALA A 93 -0.95 -40.52 -16.14
CA ALA A 93 -0.68 -39.79 -17.37
C ALA A 93 0.13 -40.58 -18.42
N ASP A 94 0.81 -41.66 -18.00
CA ASP A 94 1.62 -42.52 -18.88
C ASP A 94 0.80 -43.63 -19.55
N LYS A 95 -0.36 -43.99 -18.98
CA LYS A 95 -1.35 -44.86 -19.64
C LYS A 95 -2.04 -44.14 -20.80
N SER A 96 -2.87 -43.13 -20.50
CA SER A 96 -3.63 -42.37 -21.49
C SER A 96 -4.28 -41.14 -20.87
N ASP A 97 -4.66 -40.17 -21.72
CA ASP A 97 -5.48 -39.04 -21.28
C ASP A 97 -6.97 -39.44 -21.17
N ASP A 98 -7.38 -40.50 -21.87
CA ASP A 98 -8.76 -40.97 -22.01
C ASP A 98 -9.03 -42.31 -21.33
N ASP A 99 -8.03 -42.89 -20.66
CA ASP A 99 -8.22 -44.15 -19.95
C ASP A 99 -9.13 -43.94 -18.73
N LEU A 100 -10.00 -44.93 -18.54
CA LEU A 100 -10.93 -45.04 -17.43
C LEU A 100 -10.21 -45.74 -16.26
N VAL A 101 -10.52 -45.33 -15.03
CA VAL A 101 -9.89 -45.92 -13.84
C VAL A 101 -10.43 -47.34 -13.61
N ASP A 102 -9.64 -48.37 -13.93
CA ASP A 102 -10.05 -49.79 -13.79
C ASP A 102 -9.96 -50.25 -12.31
N MET A 103 -11.11 -50.30 -11.64
CA MET A 103 -11.20 -50.69 -10.24
C MET A 103 -11.90 -52.04 -10.01
N ILE A 104 -11.35 -52.82 -9.08
CA ILE A 104 -11.86 -54.14 -8.69
C ILE A 104 -13.29 -54.03 -8.14
N ALA A 105 -14.23 -54.62 -8.89
CA ALA A 105 -15.54 -55.14 -8.47
C ALA A 105 -16.80 -54.24 -8.52
N VAL A 106 -16.88 -53.25 -9.42
CA VAL A 106 -18.18 -52.68 -9.87
C VAL A 106 -18.15 -52.41 -11.38
N THR A 107 -19.24 -52.74 -12.09
CA THR A 107 -19.37 -52.76 -13.56
C THR A 107 -19.68 -51.39 -14.19
N TYR A 108 -18.94 -50.32 -13.87
CA TYR A 108 -19.14 -49.02 -14.52
C TYR A 108 -17.83 -48.26 -14.67
N ASP A 109 -17.58 -47.77 -15.87
CA ASP A 109 -16.47 -46.90 -16.22
C ASP A 109 -16.66 -45.49 -15.63
N VAL A 110 -15.60 -44.92 -15.06
CA VAL A 110 -15.62 -43.60 -14.41
C VAL A 110 -14.46 -42.74 -14.92
N ILE A 111 -14.74 -41.46 -15.19
CA ILE A 111 -13.77 -40.48 -15.69
C ILE A 111 -12.59 -40.29 -14.71
N ASN A 112 -11.42 -39.98 -15.25
CA ASN A 112 -10.21 -39.69 -14.47
C ASN A 112 -10.16 -38.23 -13.97
N SER A 113 -9.19 -37.92 -13.11
CA SER A 113 -8.99 -36.59 -12.52
C SER A 113 -8.75 -35.49 -13.55
N TRP A 114 -7.99 -35.77 -14.60
CA TRP A 114 -7.75 -34.80 -15.68
C TRP A 114 -9.05 -34.46 -16.43
N GLN A 115 -9.84 -35.47 -16.80
CA GLN A 115 -11.13 -35.28 -17.46
C GLN A 115 -12.09 -34.47 -16.57
N LYS A 116 -12.13 -34.76 -15.26
CA LYS A 116 -12.95 -34.02 -14.30
C LYS A 116 -12.50 -32.57 -14.13
N ALA A 117 -11.20 -32.32 -14.05
CA ALA A 117 -10.65 -30.97 -13.98
C ALA A 117 -10.99 -30.13 -15.23
N LYS A 118 -10.98 -30.73 -16.43
CA LYS A 118 -11.43 -30.06 -17.66
C LYS A 118 -12.90 -29.63 -17.58
N ILE A 119 -13.76 -30.50 -17.07
CA ILE A 119 -15.20 -30.21 -16.87
C ILE A 119 -15.36 -29.01 -15.93
N PHE A 120 -14.75 -29.07 -14.75
CA PHE A 120 -14.81 -27.97 -13.80
C PHE A 120 -14.22 -26.68 -14.34
N TRP A 121 -13.17 -26.74 -15.17
CA TRP A 121 -12.61 -25.56 -15.83
C TRP A 121 -13.63 -24.87 -16.74
N GLY A 122 -14.36 -25.63 -17.56
CA GLY A 122 -15.45 -25.12 -18.38
C GLY A 122 -16.58 -24.50 -17.53
N MET A 123 -16.97 -25.18 -16.45
CA MET A 123 -18.01 -24.70 -15.53
C MET A 123 -17.59 -23.41 -14.82
N ALA A 124 -16.37 -23.35 -14.30
CA ALA A 124 -15.82 -22.20 -13.58
C ALA A 124 -15.81 -20.95 -14.48
N LEU A 125 -15.30 -21.08 -15.71
CA LEU A 125 -15.27 -19.97 -16.68
C LEU A 125 -16.69 -19.51 -17.01
N GLY A 126 -17.61 -20.44 -17.19
CA GLY A 126 -18.98 -20.10 -17.49
C GLY A 126 -19.70 -19.37 -16.34
N GLU A 127 -19.49 -19.77 -15.08
CA GLU A 127 -20.13 -19.10 -13.93
C GLU A 127 -19.55 -17.71 -13.68
N TYR A 128 -18.25 -17.55 -13.91
CA TYR A 128 -17.62 -16.23 -13.81
C TYR A 128 -18.32 -15.23 -14.73
N MET A 129 -18.72 -15.69 -15.92
CA MET A 129 -19.31 -14.86 -16.96
C MET A 129 -20.81 -14.65 -16.79
N SER A 130 -21.51 -15.53 -16.08
CA SER A 130 -22.89 -15.31 -15.66
C SER A 130 -22.99 -14.25 -14.54
N GLY A 131 -21.85 -13.87 -13.96
CA GLY A 131 -21.74 -13.00 -12.80
C GLY A 131 -21.89 -13.74 -11.47
N ASP A 132 -22.00 -15.07 -11.48
CA ASP A 132 -21.94 -15.91 -10.29
C ASP A 132 -20.49 -16.24 -9.93
N TYR A 133 -19.77 -15.21 -9.47
CA TYR A 133 -18.37 -15.35 -9.07
C TYR A 133 -18.19 -16.35 -7.93
N VAL A 134 -19.20 -16.54 -7.06
CA VAL A 134 -19.10 -17.51 -5.96
C VAL A 134 -19.01 -18.93 -6.51
N ALA A 135 -19.93 -19.31 -7.41
CA ALA A 135 -19.88 -20.63 -8.04
C ALA A 135 -18.61 -20.81 -8.89
N ALA A 136 -18.17 -19.76 -9.60
CA ALA A 136 -16.95 -19.78 -10.40
C ALA A 136 -15.70 -20.13 -9.58
N TYR A 137 -15.50 -19.42 -8.46
CA TYR A 137 -14.35 -19.65 -7.59
C TYR A 137 -14.48 -20.94 -6.77
N GLU A 138 -15.69 -21.44 -6.51
CA GLU A 138 -15.90 -22.76 -5.92
C GLU A 138 -15.41 -23.86 -6.89
N TYR A 139 -15.80 -23.80 -8.17
CA TYR A 139 -15.26 -24.71 -9.21
C TYR A 139 -13.75 -24.59 -9.38
N LEU A 140 -13.17 -23.39 -9.30
CA LEU A 140 -11.71 -23.24 -9.27
C LEU A 140 -11.08 -23.97 -8.08
N GLY A 141 -11.75 -23.98 -6.92
CA GLY A 141 -11.38 -24.76 -5.75
C GLY A 141 -11.35 -26.27 -6.02
N HIS A 142 -12.37 -26.80 -6.69
CA HIS A 142 -12.42 -28.21 -7.10
C HIS A 142 -11.24 -28.57 -8.04
N ILE A 143 -10.90 -27.71 -8.99
CA ILE A 143 -9.75 -27.93 -9.90
C ILE A 143 -8.42 -27.89 -9.13
N ALA A 144 -8.29 -26.95 -8.17
CA ALA A 144 -7.10 -26.85 -7.34
C ALA A 144 -6.90 -28.10 -6.45
N HIS A 145 -8.00 -28.70 -5.99
CA HIS A 145 -7.99 -29.98 -5.29
C HIS A 145 -7.44 -31.10 -6.18
N LEU A 146 -8.05 -31.30 -7.35
CA LEU A 146 -7.65 -32.36 -8.29
C LEU A 146 -6.20 -32.20 -8.76
N LEU A 147 -5.74 -30.96 -8.99
CA LEU A 147 -4.34 -30.68 -9.32
C LEU A 147 -3.40 -31.05 -8.16
N ALA A 148 -3.77 -30.71 -6.93
CA ALA A 148 -2.99 -31.07 -5.75
C ALA A 148 -2.94 -32.59 -5.55
N ASP A 149 -4.02 -33.31 -5.85
CA ASP A 149 -4.06 -34.77 -5.81
C ASP A 149 -3.01 -35.39 -6.73
N GLN A 150 -2.75 -34.80 -7.90
CA GLN A 150 -1.73 -35.31 -8.83
C GLN A 150 -0.31 -35.22 -8.27
N SER A 151 -0.08 -34.46 -7.18
CA SER A 151 1.21 -34.40 -6.50
C SER A 151 1.45 -35.57 -5.54
N VAL A 152 0.42 -36.38 -5.30
CA VAL A 152 0.45 -37.54 -4.42
C VAL A 152 0.78 -38.78 -5.26
N PRO A 153 1.86 -39.51 -4.96
CA PRO A 153 2.27 -40.67 -5.75
C PRO A 153 1.15 -41.70 -5.98
N ALA A 154 0.39 -42.05 -4.95
CA ALA A 154 -0.73 -43.00 -5.08
C ALA A 154 -1.78 -42.57 -6.11
N HIS A 155 -2.07 -41.25 -6.23
CA HIS A 155 -3.02 -40.73 -7.20
C HIS A 155 -2.51 -40.80 -8.64
N ALA A 156 -1.20 -40.59 -8.83
CA ALA A 156 -0.55 -40.68 -10.14
C ALA A 156 -0.39 -42.14 -10.63
N HIS A 157 -0.20 -43.09 -9.71
CA HIS A 157 -0.05 -44.52 -10.00
C HIS A 157 -1.38 -45.29 -10.12
N GLU A 158 -2.53 -44.62 -9.96
CA GLU A 158 -3.86 -45.25 -9.85
C GLU A 158 -3.96 -46.32 -8.73
N ASP A 159 -3.20 -46.11 -7.65
CA ASP A 159 -3.00 -47.10 -6.60
C ASP A 159 -4.02 -46.93 -5.47
N VAL A 160 -5.19 -47.54 -5.65
CA VAL A 160 -6.32 -47.44 -4.71
C VAL A 160 -6.20 -48.49 -3.61
N HIS A 161 -5.97 -48.07 -2.36
CA HIS A 161 -5.79 -49.01 -1.26
C HIS A 161 -6.91 -49.07 -0.21
N GLU A 162 -7.38 -50.28 0.07
CA GLU A 162 -8.21 -50.57 1.25
C GLU A 162 -7.33 -50.77 2.51
N THR A 163 -7.33 -49.76 3.38
CA THR A 163 -6.98 -49.83 4.81
C THR A 163 -5.72 -50.65 5.17
N GLU A 164 -4.58 -49.95 5.28
CA GLU A 164 -3.26 -50.35 5.84
C GLU A 164 -2.09 -50.28 4.82
N THR A 165 -1.92 -49.15 4.13
CA THR A 165 -0.91 -48.97 3.05
C THR A 165 -0.27 -47.56 3.06
N TYR A 166 0.78 -47.40 2.23
CA TYR A 166 1.64 -46.22 2.10
C TYR A 166 0.91 -44.89 1.86
N GLU A 167 -0.14 -44.88 1.02
CA GLU A 167 -1.00 -43.70 0.81
C GLU A 167 -1.48 -43.10 2.13
N LYS A 168 -1.96 -43.96 3.05
CA LYS A 168 -2.42 -43.53 4.38
C LYS A 168 -1.28 -42.96 5.23
N GLU A 169 -0.05 -43.46 5.07
CA GLU A 169 1.12 -42.96 5.78
C GLU A 169 1.58 -41.61 5.24
N TYR A 170 1.65 -41.45 3.91
CA TYR A 170 1.96 -40.18 3.27
C TYR A 170 0.89 -39.11 3.56
N MET A 171 -0.39 -39.45 3.46
CA MET A 171 -1.48 -38.52 3.77
C MET A 171 -1.47 -38.11 5.25
N LEU A 172 -1.20 -39.04 6.17
CA LEU A 172 -1.04 -38.71 7.60
C LEU A 172 0.20 -37.83 7.85
N PHE A 173 1.31 -38.12 7.16
CA PHE A 173 2.52 -37.32 7.22
C PHE A 173 2.28 -35.91 6.68
N SER A 174 1.67 -35.79 5.51
CA SER A 174 1.34 -34.52 4.86
C SER A 174 0.42 -33.68 5.73
N ASN A 175 -0.66 -34.25 6.28
CA ASN A 175 -1.52 -33.56 7.24
C ASN A 175 -0.78 -33.04 8.48
N THR A 176 0.27 -33.73 8.92
CA THR A 176 1.07 -33.31 10.08
C THR A 176 2.15 -32.28 9.72
N ASN A 177 2.57 -32.22 8.44
CA ASN A 177 3.75 -31.47 7.98
C ASN A 177 3.46 -30.49 6.82
N CYS A 178 2.19 -30.23 6.51
CA CYS A 178 1.77 -29.32 5.44
C CYS A 178 2.23 -27.88 5.69
N MET A 179 2.17 -27.44 6.95
CA MET A 179 2.55 -26.08 7.34
C MET A 179 4.02 -25.78 6.98
N LEU A 180 4.22 -24.79 6.12
CA LEU A 180 5.53 -24.27 5.77
C LEU A 180 6.11 -23.43 6.92
N SER A 181 7.42 -23.57 7.16
CA SER A 181 8.14 -22.59 7.98
C SER A 181 8.18 -21.23 7.27
N GLY A 182 8.35 -20.14 8.03
CA GLY A 182 8.43 -18.80 7.45
C GLY A 182 9.55 -18.62 6.42
N ALA A 183 10.63 -19.41 6.52
CA ALA A 183 11.71 -19.42 5.53
C ALA A 183 11.30 -20.13 4.23
N GLU A 184 10.54 -21.22 4.32
CA GLU A 184 10.04 -21.96 3.15
C GLU A 184 8.97 -21.16 2.41
N ALA A 185 8.01 -20.58 3.13
CA ALA A 185 6.99 -19.73 2.53
C ALA A 185 7.62 -18.52 1.82
N TYR A 186 8.61 -17.88 2.45
CA TYR A 186 9.36 -16.80 1.82
C TYR A 186 10.11 -17.27 0.56
N ALA A 187 10.77 -18.43 0.61
CA ALA A 187 11.47 -18.98 -0.55
C ALA A 187 10.52 -19.27 -1.73
N LEU A 188 9.34 -19.84 -1.47
CA LEU A 188 8.33 -20.07 -2.52
C LEU A 188 7.78 -18.77 -3.10
N GLN A 189 7.54 -17.76 -2.26
CA GLN A 189 7.15 -16.42 -2.74
C GLN A 189 8.22 -15.79 -3.63
N GLN A 190 9.51 -16.00 -3.35
CA GLN A 190 10.59 -15.51 -4.22
C GLN A 190 10.68 -16.29 -5.54
N LEU A 191 10.36 -17.58 -5.54
CA LEU A 191 10.31 -18.40 -6.77
C LEU A 191 9.08 -18.08 -7.63
N GLY A 192 7.99 -17.61 -7.02
CA GLY A 192 6.76 -17.25 -7.72
C GLY A 192 6.01 -18.45 -8.31
N PRO A 193 5.01 -18.20 -9.18
CA PRO A 193 4.30 -19.24 -9.93
C PRO A 193 5.22 -20.11 -10.81
N VAL A 194 4.72 -21.22 -11.33
CA VAL A 194 5.38 -22.07 -12.32
C VAL A 194 5.37 -21.36 -13.68
N GLU A 195 6.51 -21.35 -14.37
CA GLU A 195 6.60 -20.85 -15.73
C GLU A 195 6.13 -21.92 -16.73
N ILE A 196 5.25 -21.53 -17.65
CA ILE A 196 4.70 -22.42 -18.69
C ILE A 196 5.38 -22.11 -20.02
N PRO A 197 5.95 -23.11 -20.73
CA PRO A 197 6.56 -22.90 -22.03
C PRO A 197 5.60 -22.33 -23.08
N GLU A 198 6.12 -21.57 -24.05
CA GLU A 198 5.30 -21.12 -25.17
C GLU A 198 4.84 -22.31 -26.05
N GLY A 199 3.59 -22.28 -26.51
CA GLY A 199 3.06 -23.21 -27.50
C GLY A 199 2.50 -24.54 -26.94
N VAL A 200 2.44 -24.70 -25.62
CA VAL A 200 1.75 -25.84 -24.96
C VAL A 200 0.38 -25.40 -24.41
N ASN A 201 -0.52 -26.36 -24.17
CA ASN A 201 -1.77 -26.09 -23.44
C ASN A 201 -1.43 -25.85 -21.95
N PRO A 202 -1.69 -24.66 -21.39
CA PRO A 202 -1.26 -24.32 -20.03
C PRO A 202 -1.88 -25.19 -18.94
N LEU A 203 -3.18 -25.48 -19.02
CA LEU A 203 -3.88 -26.27 -18.01
C LEU A 203 -3.39 -27.73 -18.02
N TYR A 204 -3.24 -28.31 -19.22
CA TYR A 204 -2.69 -29.65 -19.37
C TYR A 204 -1.23 -29.73 -18.91
N TYR A 205 -0.42 -28.71 -19.24
CA TYR A 205 0.96 -28.65 -18.78
C TYR A 205 1.07 -28.72 -17.26
N LEU A 206 0.22 -27.99 -16.53
CA LEU A 206 0.21 -28.03 -15.07
C LEU A 206 -0.18 -29.43 -14.55
N PHE A 207 -1.31 -29.97 -15.00
CA PHE A 207 -1.78 -31.28 -14.53
C PHE A 207 -0.79 -32.39 -14.84
N TYR A 208 -0.34 -32.49 -16.09
CA TYR A 208 0.64 -33.48 -16.52
C TYR A 208 1.96 -33.34 -15.76
N THR A 209 2.49 -32.12 -15.59
CA THR A 209 3.76 -31.95 -14.90
C THR A 209 3.66 -32.29 -13.42
N VAL A 210 2.59 -31.87 -12.73
CA VAL A 210 2.39 -32.22 -11.32
C VAL A 210 2.24 -33.73 -11.17
N ASN A 211 1.46 -34.36 -12.05
CA ASN A 211 1.28 -35.81 -12.10
C ASN A 211 2.61 -36.56 -12.24
N GLN A 212 3.45 -36.17 -13.20
CA GLN A 212 4.74 -36.81 -13.47
C GLN A 212 5.77 -36.57 -12.34
N ILE A 213 5.66 -35.47 -11.59
CA ILE A 213 6.45 -35.29 -10.36
C ILE A 213 5.96 -36.24 -9.26
N GLY A 214 4.65 -36.45 -9.15
CA GLY A 214 4.06 -37.44 -8.25
C GLY A 214 4.48 -38.86 -8.60
N ASP A 215 4.36 -39.21 -9.88
CA ASP A 215 4.68 -40.52 -10.46
C ASP A 215 6.15 -40.92 -10.31
N TYR A 216 7.05 -39.93 -10.32
CA TYR A 216 8.49 -40.14 -10.06
C TYR A 216 8.79 -40.90 -8.77
N TYR A 217 7.91 -40.79 -7.77
CA TYR A 217 8.05 -41.50 -6.51
C TYR A 217 7.13 -42.74 -6.51
N PRO A 218 7.59 -43.90 -6.00
CA PRO A 218 6.75 -45.08 -5.82
C PRO A 218 5.66 -44.81 -4.79
N CYS A 219 4.56 -45.55 -4.94
CA CYS A 219 3.45 -45.56 -4.00
C CYS A 219 3.39 -46.82 -3.13
N ASP A 220 4.34 -47.76 -3.23
CA ASP A 220 4.43 -48.95 -2.37
C ASP A 220 5.86 -49.20 -1.79
N GLU A 221 5.96 -49.64 -0.52
CA GLU A 221 7.25 -50.01 0.12
C GLU A 221 7.74 -51.44 -0.25
N SER A 222 6.97 -52.18 -1.05
CA SER A 222 7.13 -53.62 -1.27
C SER A 222 7.90 -54.01 -2.53
N GLY A 223 8.15 -53.06 -3.43
CA GLY A 223 9.06 -53.20 -4.57
C GLY A 223 8.62 -54.25 -5.58
N THR A 224 7.30 -54.37 -5.84
CA THR A 224 6.81 -55.38 -6.79
C THR A 224 5.76 -54.95 -7.80
N GLU A 225 5.02 -53.83 -7.66
CA GLU A 225 3.99 -53.47 -8.65
C GLU A 225 3.94 -51.97 -9.05
N TYR A 226 4.37 -51.01 -8.22
CA TYR A 226 4.38 -49.57 -8.55
C TYR A 226 5.72 -48.88 -8.23
N GLU A 227 6.76 -49.26 -8.98
CA GLU A 227 8.07 -48.61 -8.90
C GLU A 227 7.95 -47.23 -9.56
N GLY A 228 8.20 -46.15 -8.81
CA GLY A 228 8.21 -44.79 -9.38
C GLY A 228 9.13 -44.72 -10.58
N ASP A 229 8.69 -44.10 -11.66
CA ASP A 229 9.43 -44.13 -12.91
C ASP A 229 9.72 -42.73 -13.46
N SER A 230 10.52 -42.68 -14.52
CA SER A 230 10.95 -41.41 -15.13
C SER A 230 10.64 -41.39 -16.62
N ASP A 231 9.78 -42.32 -17.05
CA ASP A 231 9.21 -42.26 -18.38
C ASP A 231 8.35 -41.00 -18.44
N THR A 232 8.41 -40.36 -19.59
CA THR A 232 7.72 -39.10 -19.80
C THR A 232 7.18 -39.11 -21.19
N ARG A 233 5.90 -39.50 -21.31
CA ARG A 233 5.17 -39.49 -22.58
C ARG A 233 5.37 -38.20 -23.39
N ASN A 234 5.49 -37.04 -22.71
CA ASN A 234 5.67 -35.71 -23.33
C ASN A 234 7.03 -35.02 -23.08
N GLY A 235 7.93 -35.58 -22.26
CA GLY A 235 9.32 -35.12 -22.13
C GLY A 235 9.56 -33.78 -21.41
N TRP A 236 8.65 -33.28 -20.56
CA TRP A 236 8.77 -31.96 -19.91
C TRP A 236 9.59 -31.94 -18.62
N MET A 237 9.92 -33.11 -18.07
CA MET A 237 10.46 -33.22 -16.70
C MET A 237 11.90 -32.78 -16.54
N ASP A 238 12.70 -32.79 -17.61
CA ASP A 238 14.13 -32.49 -17.49
C ASP A 238 14.39 -31.06 -17.00
N GLN A 239 13.60 -30.09 -17.47
CA GLN A 239 13.73 -28.70 -17.00
C GLN A 239 13.16 -28.53 -15.59
N VAL A 240 12.05 -29.21 -15.30
CA VAL A 240 11.33 -29.12 -14.02
C VAL A 240 12.17 -29.68 -12.86
N TYR A 241 12.84 -30.83 -13.06
CA TYR A 241 13.77 -31.38 -12.07
C TYR A 241 15.00 -30.50 -11.85
N ALA A 242 15.43 -29.73 -12.86
CA ALA A 242 16.53 -28.77 -12.71
C ALA A 242 16.10 -27.60 -11.82
N ASP A 243 14.91 -27.07 -12.06
CA ASP A 243 14.36 -25.95 -11.30
C ASP A 243 14.07 -26.32 -9.84
N LEU A 244 13.71 -27.58 -9.60
CA LEU A 244 13.54 -28.14 -8.25
C LEU A 244 14.85 -28.59 -7.61
N GLY A 245 15.97 -28.63 -8.33
CA GLY A 245 17.27 -29.09 -7.82
C GLY A 245 17.37 -30.60 -7.56
N MET A 246 16.46 -31.39 -8.15
CA MET A 246 16.34 -32.83 -7.94
C MET A 246 17.51 -33.63 -8.54
N TYR A 247 18.25 -33.09 -9.53
CA TYR A 247 19.44 -33.74 -10.11
C TYR A 247 20.64 -33.89 -9.16
N SER A 248 20.61 -33.31 -7.97
CA SER A 248 21.70 -33.43 -6.98
C SER A 248 21.62 -34.69 -6.10
N ILE A 249 20.57 -35.50 -6.25
CA ILE A 249 20.32 -36.67 -5.41
C ILE A 249 21.20 -37.86 -5.90
N SER A 250 22.36 -38.02 -5.27
CA SER A 250 23.44 -38.94 -5.71
C SER A 250 23.30 -40.43 -5.29
N GLN A 251 22.10 -40.89 -4.96
CA GLN A 251 21.79 -42.29 -4.62
C GLN A 251 20.49 -42.68 -5.34
N PRO A 252 20.31 -43.95 -5.78
CA PRO A 252 18.96 -44.45 -6.05
C PRO A 252 18.20 -44.30 -4.73
N ILE A 253 17.16 -43.49 -4.69
CA ILE A 253 16.47 -43.22 -3.42
C ILE A 253 15.72 -44.52 -3.10
N ASP A 254 15.63 -44.84 -1.82
CA ASP A 254 14.62 -45.77 -1.36
C ASP A 254 13.35 -44.90 -1.36
N ASP A 255 12.67 -44.87 -2.51
CA ASP A 255 11.92 -43.72 -3.04
C ASP A 255 10.57 -43.45 -2.30
N ALA A 256 10.36 -44.00 -1.10
CA ALA A 256 9.14 -43.86 -0.29
C ALA A 256 9.22 -42.79 0.84
N ASP A 257 10.26 -41.95 0.92
CA ASP A 257 10.40 -40.95 2.00
C ASP A 257 9.42 -39.78 1.86
N CYS A 258 8.38 -39.76 2.69
CA CYS A 258 7.35 -38.70 2.72
C CYS A 258 7.94 -37.29 2.90
N ALA A 259 9.09 -37.14 3.56
CA ALA A 259 9.73 -35.83 3.74
C ALA A 259 10.35 -35.30 2.44
N VAL A 260 10.86 -36.19 1.58
CA VAL A 260 11.40 -35.83 0.26
C VAL A 260 10.27 -35.46 -0.69
N ILE A 261 9.19 -36.26 -0.71
CA ILE A 261 8.01 -35.98 -1.54
C ILE A 261 7.37 -34.64 -1.14
N ARG A 262 7.28 -34.37 0.17
CA ARG A 262 6.80 -33.08 0.70
C ARG A 262 7.74 -31.91 0.40
N GLU A 263 9.03 -32.15 0.22
CA GLU A 263 9.99 -31.10 -0.14
C GLU A 263 9.87 -30.68 -1.61
N TYR A 264 9.61 -31.62 -2.52
CA TYR A 264 9.62 -31.36 -3.96
C TYR A 264 8.23 -31.36 -4.58
N SER A 265 7.50 -32.47 -4.52
CA SER A 265 6.18 -32.61 -5.17
C SER A 265 5.15 -31.64 -4.57
N TYR A 266 5.00 -31.66 -3.24
CA TYR A 266 4.04 -30.80 -2.54
C TYR A 266 4.30 -29.29 -2.75
N LYS A 267 5.56 -28.86 -2.66
CA LYS A 267 5.92 -27.45 -2.86
C LYS A 267 5.74 -27.02 -4.32
N PHE A 268 6.00 -27.92 -5.27
CA PHE A 268 5.71 -27.65 -6.67
C PHE A 268 4.19 -27.52 -6.90
N ALA A 269 3.38 -28.38 -6.29
CA ALA A 269 1.92 -28.28 -6.35
C ALA A 269 1.41 -26.92 -5.87
N ILE A 270 1.95 -26.37 -4.77
CA ILE A 270 1.61 -25.01 -4.31
C ILE A 270 1.87 -23.95 -5.40
N ARG A 271 3.03 -24.01 -6.07
CA ARG A 271 3.36 -23.08 -7.16
C ARG A 271 2.50 -23.31 -8.40
N ALA A 272 2.20 -24.58 -8.72
CA ALA A 272 1.33 -24.96 -9.83
C ALA A 272 -0.09 -24.44 -9.60
N THR A 273 -0.63 -24.57 -8.39
CA THR A 273 -1.93 -24.00 -8.00
C THR A 273 -1.93 -22.47 -8.05
N ALA A 274 -0.83 -21.80 -7.68
CA ALA A 274 -0.71 -20.35 -7.87
C ALA A 274 -0.79 -19.97 -9.36
N THR A 275 -0.21 -20.80 -10.22
CA THR A 275 -0.26 -20.63 -11.68
C THR A 275 -1.66 -20.89 -12.22
N LEU A 276 -2.33 -21.92 -11.74
CA LEU A 276 -3.73 -22.24 -12.07
C LEU A 276 -4.65 -21.04 -11.79
N PHE A 277 -4.48 -20.38 -10.63
CA PHE A 277 -5.25 -19.18 -10.29
C PHE A 277 -5.02 -18.03 -11.27
N LEU A 278 -3.77 -17.77 -11.65
CA LEU A 278 -3.45 -16.73 -12.63
C LEU A 278 -3.95 -17.07 -14.04
N LEU A 279 -3.87 -18.35 -14.43
CA LEU A 279 -4.44 -18.82 -15.69
C LEU A 279 -5.95 -18.65 -15.71
N PHE A 280 -6.63 -18.94 -14.59
CA PHE A 280 -8.08 -18.78 -14.50
C PHE A 280 -8.46 -17.32 -14.63
N GLU A 281 -7.80 -16.41 -13.90
CA GLU A 281 -8.06 -14.97 -13.99
C GLU A 281 -7.81 -14.45 -15.41
N ASP A 282 -6.71 -14.86 -16.06
CA ASP A 282 -6.43 -14.45 -17.44
C ASP A 282 -7.50 -15.00 -18.41
N ALA A 283 -7.87 -16.28 -18.29
CA ALA A 283 -8.88 -16.90 -19.15
C ALA A 283 -10.30 -16.36 -18.92
N ALA A 284 -10.65 -16.02 -17.68
CA ALA A 284 -11.95 -15.48 -17.30
C ALA A 284 -12.11 -14.03 -17.75
N THR A 285 -11.04 -13.23 -17.65
CA THR A 285 -11.09 -11.79 -17.92
C THR A 285 -10.68 -11.43 -19.35
N ARG A 286 -9.64 -12.07 -19.90
CA ARG A 286 -9.11 -11.80 -21.25
C ARG A 286 -9.47 -12.91 -22.23
N ARG A 287 -10.23 -12.55 -23.27
CA ARG A 287 -10.73 -13.51 -24.26
C ARG A 287 -10.44 -13.00 -25.67
N SER A 288 -9.51 -13.62 -26.37
CA SER A 288 -9.20 -13.24 -27.76
C SER A 288 -10.23 -13.77 -28.78
N ALA A 289 -11.19 -14.58 -28.34
CA ALA A 289 -12.12 -15.32 -29.20
C ALA A 289 -13.56 -15.28 -28.68
N LEU A 290 -14.52 -15.37 -29.60
CA LEU A 290 -15.89 -15.74 -29.29
C LEU A 290 -15.90 -17.25 -29.00
N THR A 291 -16.43 -17.64 -27.84
CA THR A 291 -16.35 -19.02 -27.36
C THR A 291 -17.74 -19.56 -27.06
N VAL A 292 -18.02 -20.79 -27.49
CA VAL A 292 -19.21 -21.55 -27.09
C VAL A 292 -18.76 -22.61 -26.09
N VAL A 293 -19.39 -22.67 -24.93
CA VAL A 293 -19.15 -23.70 -23.90
C VAL A 293 -20.40 -24.55 -23.76
N ILE A 294 -20.29 -25.86 -23.94
CA ILE A 294 -21.39 -26.79 -23.72
C ILE A 294 -21.23 -27.35 -22.31
N ASP A 295 -22.14 -26.95 -21.42
CA ASP A 295 -22.09 -27.28 -19.99
C ASP A 295 -22.60 -28.68 -19.72
N ARG A 296 -23.71 -29.06 -20.38
CA ARG A 296 -24.39 -30.33 -20.16
C ARG A 296 -25.19 -30.76 -21.39
N VAL A 297 -25.24 -32.05 -21.65
CA VAL A 297 -26.11 -32.69 -22.65
C VAL A 297 -26.78 -33.88 -22.00
N ARG A 298 -28.09 -34.03 -22.20
CA ARG A 298 -28.87 -35.14 -21.64
C ARG A 298 -29.86 -35.67 -22.65
N THR A 299 -29.90 -36.99 -22.82
CA THR A 299 -30.92 -37.66 -23.64
C THR A 299 -31.99 -38.35 -22.78
N ASP A 300 -33.18 -38.48 -23.35
CA ASP A 300 -34.29 -39.29 -22.80
C ASP A 300 -34.60 -40.44 -23.78
N CYS A 301 -33.61 -41.27 -24.11
CA CYS A 301 -33.81 -42.40 -25.01
C CYS A 301 -34.20 -43.67 -24.23
N SER A 302 -35.39 -44.18 -24.55
CA SER A 302 -35.92 -45.46 -24.04
C SER A 302 -35.63 -46.64 -25.00
N HIS A 303 -34.60 -46.51 -25.85
CA HIS A 303 -34.36 -47.44 -26.95
C HIS A 303 -32.94 -47.92 -27.16
N ASP A 304 -31.94 -47.41 -26.44
CA ASP A 304 -30.66 -48.12 -26.45
C ASP A 304 -30.82 -49.41 -25.63
N MET A 305 -31.10 -50.50 -26.35
CA MET A 305 -31.30 -51.80 -25.73
C MET A 305 -29.97 -52.53 -25.55
N LEU A 306 -28.82 -51.98 -25.97
CA LEU A 306 -27.52 -52.68 -25.88
C LEU A 306 -26.26 -51.81 -25.62
N GLY A 307 -26.32 -50.48 -25.56
CA GLY A 307 -25.24 -49.58 -25.14
C GLY A 307 -25.77 -48.37 -24.34
N ASP A 308 -24.90 -47.48 -23.88
CA ASP A 308 -25.25 -46.13 -23.41
C ASP A 308 -24.79 -45.11 -24.48
N ALA A 309 -25.46 -43.96 -24.61
CA ALA A 309 -25.15 -42.99 -25.68
C ALA A 309 -23.73 -42.40 -25.58
N ASP A 310 -23.02 -42.31 -26.71
CA ASP A 310 -21.71 -41.69 -26.86
C ASP A 310 -21.79 -40.37 -27.65
N PHE A 311 -21.67 -39.25 -26.91
CA PHE A 311 -21.90 -37.93 -27.50
C PHE A 311 -20.60 -37.25 -27.94
N TYR A 312 -20.70 -36.54 -29.07
CA TYR A 312 -19.78 -35.46 -29.43
C TYR A 312 -20.53 -34.26 -30.02
N ALA A 313 -19.90 -33.10 -29.99
CA ALA A 313 -20.45 -31.86 -30.49
C ALA A 313 -19.72 -31.37 -31.74
N GLN A 314 -20.52 -30.82 -32.66
CA GLN A 314 -20.05 -30.00 -33.76
C GLN A 314 -20.52 -28.57 -33.52
N VAL A 315 -19.57 -27.66 -33.31
CA VAL A 315 -19.84 -26.23 -33.18
C VAL A 315 -19.29 -25.48 -34.37
N ASN A 316 -20.14 -24.69 -35.02
CA ASN A 316 -19.70 -23.75 -36.05
C ASN A 316 -19.68 -22.34 -35.50
N ILE A 317 -18.57 -21.64 -35.72
CA ILE A 317 -18.47 -20.21 -35.43
C ILE A 317 -18.05 -19.53 -36.73
N GLU A 318 -18.93 -18.70 -37.31
CA GLU A 318 -18.69 -17.93 -38.55
C GLU A 318 -18.19 -18.77 -39.75
N GLY A 319 -18.71 -19.98 -39.92
CA GLY A 319 -18.36 -20.86 -41.05
C GLY A 319 -17.15 -21.76 -40.81
N ARG A 320 -16.55 -21.77 -39.62
CA ARG A 320 -15.52 -22.75 -39.22
C ARG A 320 -16.14 -23.76 -38.28
N ASN A 321 -16.07 -25.03 -38.65
CA ASN A 321 -16.49 -26.15 -37.81
C ASN A 321 -15.37 -26.53 -36.84
N PHE A 322 -15.78 -26.82 -35.61
CA PHE A 322 -15.00 -27.47 -34.59
C PHE A 322 -15.71 -28.78 -34.23
N PHE A 323 -14.91 -29.79 -33.89
CA PHE A 323 -15.35 -31.11 -33.48
C PHE A 323 -14.50 -31.51 -32.27
N ASN A 324 -15.08 -32.29 -31.37
CA ASN A 324 -14.39 -32.94 -30.25
C ASN A 324 -14.43 -34.46 -30.38
N GLU A 325 -14.37 -34.99 -31.60
CA GLU A 325 -14.41 -36.45 -31.89
C GLU A 325 -13.32 -37.26 -31.13
N GLY A 326 -12.25 -36.60 -30.67
CA GLY A 326 -11.21 -37.21 -29.81
C GLY A 326 -11.36 -36.95 -28.30
N GLU A 327 -12.45 -36.31 -27.86
CA GLU A 327 -12.83 -36.09 -26.45
C GLU A 327 -14.33 -36.44 -26.25
N LYS A 328 -14.79 -37.47 -26.95
CA LYS A 328 -16.15 -37.99 -26.83
C LYS A 328 -16.35 -38.63 -25.45
N MET A 329 -17.56 -38.54 -24.93
CA MET A 329 -17.91 -39.21 -23.67
C MET A 329 -18.59 -40.52 -24.02
N GLU A 330 -17.98 -41.63 -23.63
CA GLU A 330 -18.50 -42.97 -23.93
C GLU A 330 -19.48 -43.42 -22.83
N ASP A 331 -20.50 -44.16 -23.25
CA ASP A 331 -21.46 -44.87 -22.40
C ASP A 331 -22.21 -44.00 -21.34
N GLN A 332 -22.68 -42.80 -21.70
CA GLN A 332 -23.43 -41.93 -20.76
C GLN A 332 -24.58 -41.12 -21.38
N ASN A 333 -25.79 -41.28 -20.82
CA ASN A 333 -27.00 -40.57 -21.26
C ASN A 333 -27.18 -39.13 -20.71
N ASP A 334 -26.32 -38.69 -19.78
CA ASP A 334 -26.39 -37.39 -19.13
C ASP A 334 -24.97 -36.94 -18.77
N ILE A 335 -24.40 -36.10 -19.61
CA ILE A 335 -23.00 -35.69 -19.54
C ILE A 335 -22.89 -34.20 -19.22
N SER A 336 -21.90 -33.82 -18.43
CA SER A 336 -21.56 -32.40 -18.19
C SER A 336 -20.15 -32.12 -18.70
N PRO A 337 -19.94 -31.98 -20.02
CA PRO A 337 -18.62 -32.12 -20.59
C PRO A 337 -17.73 -30.86 -20.50
N GLY A 338 -18.32 -29.68 -20.33
CA GLY A 338 -17.58 -28.42 -20.34
C GLY A 338 -16.87 -28.09 -21.67
N TRP A 339 -17.28 -28.72 -22.79
CA TRP A 339 -16.60 -28.57 -24.07
C TRP A 339 -16.61 -27.12 -24.55
N ALA A 340 -15.42 -26.55 -24.80
CA ALA A 340 -15.27 -25.14 -25.18
C ALA A 340 -14.69 -25.00 -26.60
N TYR A 341 -15.37 -24.21 -27.42
CA TYR A 341 -15.01 -23.97 -28.83
C TYR A 341 -14.83 -22.49 -29.08
N GLY A 342 -13.59 -22.06 -29.32
CA GLY A 342 -13.24 -20.65 -29.50
C GLY A 342 -12.83 -20.31 -30.94
N ARG A 343 -13.31 -19.16 -31.45
CA ARG A 343 -12.79 -18.55 -32.69
C ARG A 343 -12.55 -17.06 -32.55
N GLN A 344 -11.39 -16.60 -33.01
CA GLN A 344 -11.14 -15.17 -33.21
C GLN A 344 -12.03 -14.65 -34.34
N VAL A 345 -12.95 -13.74 -33.99
CA VAL A 345 -13.94 -13.17 -34.90
C VAL A 345 -13.96 -11.63 -34.89
N GLY A 346 -12.98 -11.00 -34.23
CA GLY A 346 -13.01 -9.57 -33.91
C GLY A 346 -13.85 -9.29 -32.65
N LEU A 347 -13.90 -8.03 -32.22
CA LEU A 347 -14.55 -7.61 -30.97
C LEU A 347 -15.96 -7.04 -31.17
N THR A 348 -16.37 -6.77 -32.41
CA THR A 348 -17.62 -6.03 -32.71
C THR A 348 -18.44 -6.66 -33.83
N GLY A 349 -19.72 -6.27 -33.89
CA GLY A 349 -20.69 -6.63 -34.91
C GLY A 349 -21.22 -8.07 -34.84
N ILE A 350 -22.19 -8.36 -35.69
CA ILE A 350 -22.97 -9.61 -35.67
C ILE A 350 -22.16 -10.84 -36.12
N LYS A 351 -22.33 -11.97 -35.44
CA LYS A 351 -21.71 -13.28 -35.72
C LYS A 351 -22.76 -14.39 -35.70
N ASN A 352 -22.63 -15.36 -36.60
CA ASN A 352 -23.50 -16.52 -36.70
C ASN A 352 -22.76 -17.74 -36.15
N LEU A 353 -23.52 -18.59 -35.49
CA LEU A 353 -23.04 -19.85 -34.96
C LEU A 353 -24.15 -20.89 -34.97
N TYR A 354 -23.76 -22.16 -35.03
CA TYR A 354 -24.68 -23.24 -34.77
C TYR A 354 -24.03 -24.31 -33.89
N ILE A 355 -24.87 -24.99 -33.14
CA ILE A 355 -24.49 -26.12 -32.28
C ILE A 355 -25.23 -27.36 -32.76
N ARG A 356 -24.50 -28.47 -32.87
CA ARG A 356 -25.04 -29.79 -33.17
C ARG A 356 -24.46 -30.79 -32.18
N ILE A 357 -25.29 -31.70 -31.71
CA ILE A 357 -24.88 -32.89 -30.96
C ILE A 357 -25.07 -34.11 -31.86
N LEU A 358 -24.08 -34.99 -31.84
CA LEU A 358 -24.09 -36.27 -32.52
C LEU A 358 -23.95 -37.36 -31.46
N GLU A 359 -24.73 -38.42 -31.64
CA GLU A 359 -24.66 -39.70 -30.94
C GLU A 359 -23.99 -40.67 -31.91
N GLU A 360 -22.85 -41.20 -31.51
CA GLU A 360 -22.18 -42.23 -32.29
C GLU A 360 -22.97 -43.55 -32.13
N ASP A 361 -22.92 -44.40 -33.14
CA ASP A 361 -23.64 -45.67 -33.11
C ASP A 361 -22.72 -46.66 -33.81
N GLU A 362 -21.79 -47.31 -33.10
CA GLU A 362 -20.93 -48.32 -33.73
C GLU A 362 -21.71 -49.65 -33.91
N PRO A 363 -21.92 -50.19 -35.13
CA PRO A 363 -21.29 -49.87 -36.42
C PRO A 363 -22.21 -49.16 -37.44
N GLU A 364 -23.29 -48.52 -36.99
CA GLU A 364 -24.22 -47.72 -37.78
C GLU A 364 -23.66 -46.30 -38.08
N GLU A 365 -24.40 -45.45 -38.80
CA GLU A 365 -23.97 -44.06 -39.05
C GLU A 365 -24.40 -43.19 -37.86
N ASP A 366 -23.49 -42.37 -37.32
CA ASP A 366 -23.77 -41.43 -36.23
C ASP A 366 -25.09 -40.67 -36.44
N GLN A 367 -25.92 -40.68 -35.41
CA GLN A 367 -27.21 -40.04 -35.43
C GLN A 367 -27.13 -38.63 -34.87
N ILE A 368 -27.66 -37.67 -35.64
CA ILE A 368 -27.84 -36.31 -35.14
C ILE A 368 -29.03 -36.31 -34.20
N THR A 369 -28.78 -36.07 -32.91
CA THR A 369 -29.82 -35.94 -31.89
C THR A 369 -30.52 -34.59 -32.02
N ASP A 370 -31.85 -34.57 -31.85
CA ASP A 370 -32.61 -33.31 -31.89
C ASP A 370 -32.40 -32.53 -30.58
N ILE A 371 -31.85 -31.33 -30.70
CA ILE A 371 -31.65 -30.35 -29.61
C ILE A 371 -32.35 -29.01 -29.88
N ASP A 372 -33.05 -28.87 -31.02
CA ASP A 372 -33.70 -27.64 -31.44
C ASP A 372 -35.21 -27.66 -31.09
N PRO A 373 -35.70 -26.70 -30.29
CA PRO A 373 -37.12 -26.64 -29.92
C PRO A 373 -38.06 -26.34 -31.10
N THR A 374 -37.54 -25.89 -32.25
CA THR A 374 -38.34 -25.51 -33.43
C THR A 374 -38.51 -26.64 -34.45
N GLY A 375 -37.84 -27.78 -34.23
CA GLY A 375 -37.91 -28.98 -35.09
C GLY A 375 -36.87 -29.04 -36.21
N GLY A 376 -35.83 -28.21 -36.16
CA GLY A 376 -34.56 -28.48 -36.83
C GLY A 376 -33.76 -29.56 -36.10
N ARG A 377 -32.46 -29.67 -36.40
CA ARG A 377 -31.54 -30.59 -35.70
C ARG A 377 -30.30 -29.87 -35.13
N ASP A 378 -30.11 -28.62 -35.53
CA ASP A 378 -29.02 -27.76 -35.10
C ASP A 378 -29.67 -26.57 -34.40
N ILE A 379 -28.98 -25.98 -33.42
CA ILE A 379 -29.40 -24.70 -32.83
C ILE A 379 -28.70 -23.59 -33.61
N ASP A 380 -29.42 -22.88 -34.49
CA ASP A 380 -28.89 -21.74 -35.24
C ASP A 380 -29.03 -20.44 -34.43
N LEU A 381 -27.90 -19.77 -34.20
CA LEU A 381 -27.82 -18.58 -33.35
C LEU A 381 -27.10 -17.43 -34.06
N VAL A 382 -27.50 -16.22 -33.67
CA VAL A 382 -26.95 -14.94 -34.09
C VAL A 382 -26.60 -14.15 -32.84
N VAL A 383 -25.32 -13.80 -32.72
CA VAL A 383 -24.76 -13.09 -31.58
C VAL A 383 -24.32 -11.70 -32.00
N ASP A 384 -24.81 -10.70 -31.29
CA ASP A 384 -24.34 -9.34 -31.39
C ASP A 384 -23.18 -9.11 -30.42
N LEU A 385 -21.95 -8.97 -30.94
CA LEU A 385 -20.77 -8.76 -30.09
C LEU A 385 -20.78 -7.39 -29.40
N ASP A 386 -21.52 -6.40 -29.92
CA ASP A 386 -21.55 -5.06 -29.36
C ASP A 386 -22.45 -4.99 -28.11
N THR A 387 -23.46 -5.85 -28.03
CA THR A 387 -24.46 -5.82 -26.95
C THR A 387 -24.52 -7.12 -26.13
N GLY A 388 -23.91 -8.20 -26.62
CA GLY A 388 -24.00 -9.55 -26.06
C GLY A 388 -25.34 -10.24 -26.28
N VAL A 389 -26.27 -9.66 -27.05
CA VAL A 389 -27.59 -10.25 -27.30
C VAL A 389 -27.47 -11.48 -28.21
N ILE A 390 -28.13 -12.56 -27.83
CA ILE A 390 -28.26 -13.80 -28.60
C ILE A 390 -29.69 -13.88 -29.16
N SER A 391 -29.81 -14.24 -30.43
CA SER A 391 -31.07 -14.43 -31.15
C SER A 391 -30.95 -15.60 -32.15
N GLY A 392 -32.05 -15.97 -32.83
CA GLY A 392 -32.09 -17.13 -33.73
C GLY A 392 -33.18 -18.09 -33.28
N ASP A 393 -32.86 -19.37 -33.19
CA ASP A 393 -33.77 -20.40 -32.66
C ASP A 393 -33.97 -20.23 -31.15
N LEU A 394 -32.96 -19.69 -30.46
CA LEU A 394 -33.03 -19.29 -29.05
C LEU A 394 -32.73 -17.81 -28.88
N SER A 395 -33.12 -17.28 -27.72
CA SER A 395 -32.80 -15.91 -27.31
C SER A 395 -32.21 -15.91 -25.91
N GLY A 396 -31.21 -15.07 -25.68
CA GLY A 396 -30.55 -14.94 -24.37
C GLY A 396 -29.49 -13.84 -24.38
N MET A 397 -28.68 -13.78 -23.33
CA MET A 397 -27.49 -12.93 -23.26
C MET A 397 -26.23 -13.78 -23.18
N CYS A 398 -25.14 -13.32 -23.81
CA CYS A 398 -23.83 -13.92 -23.63
C CYS A 398 -23.44 -13.91 -22.15
N GLY A 399 -22.80 -15.00 -21.69
CA GLY A 399 -22.50 -15.27 -20.28
C GLY A 399 -23.60 -16.01 -19.53
N GLU A 400 -24.87 -15.92 -19.94
CA GLU A 400 -25.96 -16.69 -19.32
C GLU A 400 -25.96 -18.13 -19.81
N GLN A 401 -26.26 -19.08 -18.90
CA GLN A 401 -26.53 -20.46 -19.30
C GLN A 401 -27.88 -20.53 -20.01
N ILE A 402 -27.84 -21.00 -21.25
CA ILE A 402 -29.01 -21.22 -22.10
C ILE A 402 -29.33 -22.71 -22.07
N HIS A 403 -30.58 -23.02 -21.75
CA HIS A 403 -31.14 -24.37 -21.79
C HIS A 403 -32.15 -24.47 -22.92
N CYS A 404 -32.09 -25.57 -23.67
CA CYS A 404 -33.18 -25.96 -24.54
C CYS A 404 -33.31 -27.49 -24.61
N SER A 405 -34.47 -27.92 -25.10
CA SER A 405 -34.79 -29.31 -25.39
C SER A 405 -35.19 -29.42 -26.85
N GLY A 406 -34.77 -30.49 -27.52
CA GLY A 406 -35.25 -30.85 -28.86
C GLY A 406 -36.77 -31.02 -28.92
N ASN A 407 -37.30 -31.07 -30.13
CA ASN A 407 -38.72 -31.24 -30.35
C ASN A 407 -39.17 -32.66 -29.95
N THR A 408 -40.12 -32.75 -29.03
CA THR A 408 -40.69 -34.02 -28.53
C THR A 408 -41.45 -34.84 -29.58
N ASP A 409 -41.64 -34.32 -30.80
CA ASP A 409 -42.27 -35.01 -31.92
C ASP A 409 -41.31 -35.97 -32.68
N GLU A 410 -40.01 -35.92 -32.40
CA GLU A 410 -38.99 -36.84 -32.96
C GLU A 410 -38.75 -38.06 -32.05
N SER A 411 -38.19 -39.14 -32.63
CA SER A 411 -37.94 -40.38 -31.88
C SER A 411 -36.79 -40.29 -30.87
N MET A 412 -35.93 -39.27 -30.99
CA MET A 412 -34.76 -39.02 -30.15
C MET A 412 -34.60 -37.50 -29.96
N TYR A 413 -34.94 -36.98 -28.78
CA TYR A 413 -34.70 -35.59 -28.41
C TYR A 413 -33.79 -35.53 -27.19
N SER A 414 -32.93 -34.53 -27.15
CA SER A 414 -31.99 -34.25 -26.06
C SER A 414 -32.19 -32.84 -25.52
N GLU A 415 -31.76 -32.65 -24.28
CA GLU A 415 -31.61 -31.37 -23.63
C GLU A 415 -30.14 -30.95 -23.66
N ILE A 416 -29.89 -29.66 -23.84
CA ILE A 416 -28.55 -29.07 -23.82
C ILE A 416 -28.54 -27.80 -22.99
N TRP A 417 -27.46 -27.63 -22.23
CA TRP A 417 -27.10 -26.42 -21.50
C TRP A 417 -25.78 -25.91 -22.06
N PHE A 418 -25.75 -24.65 -22.50
CA PHE A 418 -24.55 -24.06 -23.06
C PHE A 418 -24.48 -22.55 -22.79
N ARG A 419 -23.29 -21.98 -22.94
CA ARG A 419 -22.98 -20.57 -22.78
C ARG A 419 -22.24 -20.04 -24.00
N ILE A 420 -22.43 -18.76 -24.29
CA ILE A 420 -21.65 -18.04 -25.31
C ILE A 420 -20.91 -16.90 -24.66
N LEU A 421 -19.61 -16.83 -24.88
CA LEU A 421 -18.68 -15.95 -24.20
C LEU A 421 -18.10 -14.96 -25.21
N LEU A 422 -18.29 -13.67 -24.99
CA LEU A 422 -17.75 -12.63 -25.85
C LEU A 422 -16.22 -12.56 -25.76
N PRO A 423 -15.53 -12.21 -26.85
CA PRO A 423 -14.14 -11.80 -26.75
C PRO A 423 -14.03 -10.48 -25.97
N ASN A 424 -13.03 -10.41 -25.09
CA ASN A 424 -12.74 -9.25 -24.25
C ASN A 424 -11.24 -8.93 -24.27
N THR A 425 -10.90 -7.65 -24.43
CA THR A 425 -9.52 -7.17 -24.46
C THR A 425 -9.32 -6.13 -23.36
N PRO A 426 -8.25 -6.21 -22.56
CA PRO A 426 -8.04 -5.25 -21.48
C PRO A 426 -7.94 -3.81 -22.01
N PRO A 427 -8.46 -2.82 -21.26
CA PRO A 427 -8.23 -1.42 -21.57
C PRO A 427 -6.74 -1.09 -21.49
N THR A 428 -6.30 -0.14 -22.31
CA THR A 428 -4.95 0.46 -22.19
C THR A 428 -5.06 1.72 -21.36
N ALA A 429 -4.53 1.70 -20.14
CA ALA A 429 -4.50 2.86 -19.25
C ALA A 429 -3.37 3.83 -19.62
N HIS A 430 -3.55 5.10 -19.28
CA HIS A 430 -2.58 6.17 -19.43
C HIS A 430 -2.58 7.05 -18.18
N ALA A 431 -1.55 6.93 -17.35
CA ALA A 431 -1.38 7.67 -16.10
C ALA A 431 -0.91 9.13 -16.34
N GLY A 432 -0.50 9.44 -17.57
CA GLY A 432 0.02 10.74 -17.97
C GLY A 432 1.55 10.78 -17.93
N ALA A 433 2.12 11.95 -18.25
CA ALA A 433 3.57 12.13 -18.23
C ALA A 433 4.07 12.42 -16.81
N ASP A 434 5.31 12.02 -16.51
CA ASP A 434 6.01 12.37 -15.28
C ASP A 434 6.01 13.88 -15.02
N GLN A 435 5.90 14.25 -13.75
CA GLN A 435 5.71 15.64 -13.35
C GLN A 435 6.70 16.06 -12.25
N THR A 436 6.93 17.36 -12.15
CA THR A 436 7.79 17.95 -11.11
C THR A 436 7.09 19.11 -10.44
N TYR A 437 7.01 19.07 -9.12
CA TYR A 437 6.37 20.08 -8.27
C TYR A 437 7.28 20.45 -7.10
N ASN A 438 6.85 21.43 -6.33
CA ASN A 438 7.41 21.72 -5.02
C ASN A 438 6.51 21.10 -3.94
N GLU A 439 7.06 20.85 -2.76
CA GLU A 439 6.23 20.42 -1.64
C GLU A 439 5.20 21.47 -1.23
N GLY A 440 4.15 21.04 -0.55
CA GLY A 440 3.02 21.90 -0.17
C GLY A 440 2.09 22.30 -1.33
N ASP A 441 2.51 22.17 -2.59
CA ASP A 441 1.65 22.41 -3.76
C ASP A 441 0.56 21.32 -3.88
N THR A 442 -0.61 21.68 -4.42
CA THR A 442 -1.64 20.68 -4.77
C THR A 442 -1.34 20.06 -6.12
N ILE A 443 -1.12 18.75 -6.17
CA ILE A 443 -0.82 17.99 -7.38
C ILE A 443 -2.11 17.36 -7.90
N PHE A 444 -2.33 17.43 -9.22
CA PHE A 444 -3.47 16.81 -9.90
C PHE A 444 -2.98 15.77 -10.91
N LEU A 445 -3.47 14.55 -10.79
CA LEU A 445 -3.20 13.46 -11.74
C LEU A 445 -4.49 13.16 -12.50
N ASN A 446 -4.37 13.08 -13.82
CA ASN A 446 -5.50 12.86 -14.72
C ASN A 446 -5.27 11.57 -15.50
N GLY A 447 -6.08 10.56 -15.21
CA GLY A 447 -6.03 9.29 -15.91
C GLY A 447 -6.80 9.36 -17.23
N THR A 448 -6.27 8.75 -18.29
CA THR A 448 -7.00 8.51 -19.53
C THR A 448 -6.84 7.05 -19.94
N PHE A 449 -7.66 6.57 -20.87
CA PHE A 449 -7.58 5.18 -21.33
C PHE A 449 -8.18 5.04 -22.72
N GLU A 450 -7.80 3.95 -23.38
CA GLU A 450 -8.42 3.46 -24.61
C GLU A 450 -8.90 2.03 -24.39
N ASP A 451 -10.13 1.73 -24.79
CA ASP A 451 -10.67 0.37 -24.76
C ASP A 451 -11.10 -0.06 -26.17
N PRO A 452 -10.56 -1.17 -26.72
CA PRO A 452 -11.04 -1.78 -27.95
C PRO A 452 -12.53 -2.19 -27.91
N ASN A 453 -13.04 -2.56 -26.74
CA ASN A 453 -14.43 -2.91 -26.47
C ASN A 453 -15.23 -1.63 -26.10
N THR A 454 -15.68 -0.88 -27.11
CA THR A 454 -16.16 0.52 -26.92
C THR A 454 -17.45 0.69 -26.11
N GLU A 455 -18.21 -0.38 -25.89
CA GLU A 455 -19.45 -0.36 -25.09
C GLU A 455 -19.24 -0.79 -23.64
N ASP A 456 -18.00 -1.15 -23.27
CA ASP A 456 -17.68 -1.54 -21.89
C ASP A 456 -17.78 -0.35 -20.94
N THR A 457 -18.06 -0.67 -19.67
CA THR A 457 -18.01 0.29 -18.57
C THR A 457 -16.79 0.04 -17.71
N HIS A 458 -16.18 1.11 -17.20
CA HIS A 458 -14.88 1.03 -16.53
C HIS A 458 -14.93 1.48 -15.08
N THR A 459 -14.10 0.84 -14.28
CA THR A 459 -13.72 1.27 -12.94
C THR A 459 -12.25 1.68 -12.93
N PHE A 460 -11.91 2.57 -12.00
CA PHE A 460 -10.60 3.22 -11.94
C PHE A 460 -9.98 3.02 -10.56
N LEU A 461 -8.66 2.86 -10.52
CA LEU A 461 -7.89 2.82 -9.29
C LEU A 461 -6.56 3.54 -9.48
N TRP A 462 -6.34 4.57 -8.68
CA TRP A 462 -5.00 5.10 -8.42
C TRP A 462 -4.44 4.49 -7.14
N HIS A 463 -3.25 3.89 -7.25
CA HIS A 463 -2.53 3.30 -6.13
C HIS A 463 -1.13 3.92 -6.02
N LEU A 464 -0.70 4.27 -4.80
CA LEU A 464 0.68 4.70 -4.54
C LEU A 464 1.58 3.46 -4.46
N ALA A 465 2.29 3.15 -5.53
CA ALA A 465 3.23 2.03 -5.59
C ALA A 465 4.45 2.26 -4.70
N SER A 466 4.97 3.49 -4.66
CA SER A 466 6.10 3.84 -3.78
C SER A 466 6.22 5.35 -3.52
N SER A 467 6.77 5.71 -2.36
CA SER A 467 7.23 7.06 -2.04
C SER A 467 8.57 7.04 -1.31
N THR A 468 9.51 7.91 -1.68
CA THR A 468 10.85 7.93 -1.07
C THR A 468 10.88 8.56 0.32
N ASN A 469 9.94 9.45 0.63
CA ASN A 469 9.78 10.07 1.95
C ASN A 469 8.80 9.30 2.85
N GLY A 470 8.20 8.22 2.35
CA GLY A 470 7.28 7.38 3.12
C GLY A 470 5.94 8.03 3.43
N GLN A 471 5.58 9.17 2.82
CA GLN A 471 4.23 9.71 2.95
C GLN A 471 3.22 8.73 2.33
N PRO A 472 2.21 8.26 3.10
CA PRO A 472 1.14 7.46 2.54
C PRO A 472 0.14 8.32 1.79
N VAL A 473 -0.34 7.83 0.65
CA VAL A 473 -1.47 8.40 -0.11
C VAL A 473 -2.50 7.29 -0.28
N PRO A 474 -3.74 7.45 0.25
CA PRO A 474 -4.77 6.42 0.13
C PRO A 474 -5.17 6.17 -1.33
N ASP A 475 -5.61 4.95 -1.61
CA ASP A 475 -6.16 4.57 -2.91
C ASP A 475 -7.37 5.44 -3.29
N VAL A 476 -7.46 5.80 -4.57
CA VAL A 476 -8.54 6.61 -5.11
C VAL A 476 -9.25 5.87 -6.24
N HIS A 477 -10.53 5.58 -6.04
CA HIS A 477 -11.38 4.90 -7.03
C HIS A 477 -12.10 5.89 -7.96
N ALA A 478 -11.32 6.70 -8.68
CA ALA A 478 -11.82 7.68 -9.64
C ALA A 478 -10.80 7.86 -10.77
N GLN A 479 -11.26 8.38 -11.91
CA GLN A 479 -10.38 8.61 -13.07
C GLN A 479 -9.30 9.66 -12.77
N ASP A 480 -9.65 10.69 -11.99
CA ASP A 480 -8.74 11.77 -11.58
C ASP A 480 -8.49 11.71 -10.07
N MET A 481 -7.30 12.12 -9.64
CA MET A 481 -6.97 12.28 -8.23
C MET A 481 -6.15 13.54 -7.95
N SER A 482 -6.08 13.92 -6.68
CA SER A 482 -5.20 15.00 -6.22
C SER A 482 -4.65 14.70 -4.83
N PHE A 483 -3.42 15.14 -4.56
CA PHE A 483 -2.82 15.06 -3.23
C PHE A 483 -1.87 16.24 -2.98
N ILE A 484 -1.47 16.41 -1.72
CA ILE A 484 -0.49 17.43 -1.31
C ILE A 484 0.70 16.69 -0.69
N PRO A 485 1.91 16.73 -1.31
CA PRO A 485 3.12 16.25 -0.68
C PRO A 485 3.48 17.14 0.50
N ARG A 486 3.80 16.51 1.63
CA ARG A 486 4.16 17.21 2.89
C ARG A 486 5.65 17.47 3.04
N ASP A 487 6.43 16.83 2.18
CA ASP A 487 7.89 16.78 2.17
C ASP A 487 8.33 16.50 0.72
N ASN A 488 9.57 16.82 0.41
CA ASN A 488 10.26 16.50 -0.81
C ASN A 488 10.43 14.99 -1.01
N GLY A 489 10.53 14.55 -2.27
CA GLY A 489 10.65 13.13 -2.59
C GLY A 489 10.08 12.73 -3.94
N VAL A 490 10.15 11.44 -4.24
CA VAL A 490 9.63 10.86 -5.48
C VAL A 490 8.47 9.92 -5.14
N TYR A 491 7.34 10.11 -5.82
CA TYR A 491 6.14 9.29 -5.69
C TYR A 491 5.89 8.59 -7.02
N THR A 492 5.70 7.28 -7.00
CA THR A 492 5.28 6.51 -8.17
C THR A 492 3.85 6.05 -7.96
N PHE A 493 2.95 6.49 -8.83
CA PHE A 493 1.55 6.07 -8.82
C PHE A 493 1.27 5.13 -9.98
N THR A 494 0.48 4.09 -9.73
CA THR A 494 -0.08 3.22 -10.76
C THR A 494 -1.55 3.59 -10.96
N PHE A 495 -1.92 3.85 -12.21
CA PHE A 495 -3.31 4.02 -12.64
C PHE A 495 -3.79 2.74 -13.32
N THR A 496 -4.80 2.09 -12.74
CA THR A 496 -5.42 0.88 -13.27
C THR A 496 -6.84 1.17 -13.72
N VAL A 497 -7.17 0.65 -14.90
CA VAL A 497 -8.51 0.70 -15.49
C VAL A 497 -8.98 -0.74 -15.64
N THR A 498 -10.18 -1.04 -15.14
CA THR A 498 -10.79 -2.37 -15.22
C THR A 498 -12.15 -2.28 -15.87
N ASP A 499 -12.39 -3.05 -16.93
CA ASP A 499 -13.69 -3.15 -17.59
C ASP A 499 -14.71 -3.94 -16.75
N ASN A 500 -15.97 -4.00 -17.19
CA ASN A 500 -17.04 -4.70 -16.50
C ASN A 500 -16.99 -6.23 -16.63
N TRP A 501 -16.05 -6.75 -17.40
CA TRP A 501 -15.75 -8.17 -17.56
C TRP A 501 -14.48 -8.59 -16.80
N GLY A 502 -13.90 -7.66 -16.02
CA GLY A 502 -12.78 -7.87 -15.13
C GLY A 502 -11.40 -7.71 -15.78
N ALA A 503 -11.29 -7.49 -17.10
CA ALA A 503 -9.97 -7.27 -17.69
C ALA A 503 -9.46 -5.88 -17.35
N SER A 504 -8.16 -5.80 -17.11
CA SER A 504 -7.51 -4.57 -16.68
C SER A 504 -6.20 -4.31 -17.39
N GLY A 505 -5.89 -3.02 -17.51
CA GLY A 505 -4.59 -2.50 -17.87
C GLY A 505 -4.18 -1.37 -16.94
N SER A 506 -2.88 -1.18 -16.81
CA SER A 506 -2.31 -0.17 -15.93
C SER A 506 -1.16 0.58 -16.59
N ASP A 507 -0.91 1.78 -16.08
CA ASP A 507 0.22 2.63 -16.44
C ASP A 507 0.75 3.35 -15.19
N GLU A 508 2.00 3.78 -15.21
CA GLU A 508 2.64 4.45 -14.08
C GLU A 508 2.99 5.90 -14.40
N VAL A 509 2.97 6.74 -13.37
CA VAL A 509 3.46 8.12 -13.44
C VAL A 509 4.36 8.41 -12.24
N VAL A 510 5.49 9.07 -12.52
CA VAL A 510 6.46 9.48 -11.50
C VAL A 510 6.33 10.97 -11.21
N ILE A 511 6.16 11.31 -9.94
CA ILE A 511 6.04 12.67 -9.44
C ILE A 511 7.27 13.00 -8.59
N THR A 512 8.09 13.93 -9.08
CA THR A 512 9.25 14.44 -8.35
C THR A 512 8.89 15.72 -7.62
N VAL A 513 9.00 15.73 -6.30
CA VAL A 513 8.71 16.87 -5.43
C VAL A 513 10.02 17.44 -4.90
N ASN A 514 10.27 18.72 -5.15
CA ASN A 514 11.46 19.43 -4.68
C ASN A 514 11.22 20.09 -3.32
N ASN A 515 12.27 20.12 -2.50
CA ASN A 515 12.34 20.91 -1.27
C ASN A 515 12.28 22.42 -1.57
N VAL A 516 11.57 23.16 -0.72
CA VAL A 516 11.40 24.62 -0.73
C VAL A 516 12.00 25.21 0.54
N ALA A 517 13.05 26.01 0.37
CA ALA A 517 13.70 26.65 1.52
C ALA A 517 12.76 27.58 2.33
N PRO A 518 12.99 27.69 3.66
CA PRO A 518 12.17 28.52 4.53
C PRO A 518 12.30 30.01 4.22
N VAL A 519 11.22 30.75 4.47
CA VAL A 519 11.19 32.21 4.38
C VAL A 519 11.32 32.81 5.77
N VAL A 520 12.41 33.53 6.01
CA VAL A 520 12.77 34.07 7.33
C VAL A 520 12.46 35.56 7.43
N GLN A 521 11.95 35.98 8.58
CA GLN A 521 11.71 37.37 8.93
C GLN A 521 12.36 37.70 10.28
N ILE A 522 12.95 38.90 10.38
CA ILE A 522 13.33 39.49 11.67
C ILE A 522 12.18 40.42 12.06
N ASP A 523 11.55 40.12 13.19
CA ASP A 523 10.36 40.84 13.65
C ASP A 523 10.74 42.07 14.47
N HIS A 524 11.67 41.91 15.42
CA HIS A 524 12.08 42.97 16.33
C HIS A 524 13.56 42.87 16.68
N VAL A 525 14.19 44.03 16.84
CA VAL A 525 15.55 44.15 17.39
C VAL A 525 15.53 45.27 18.41
N ARG A 526 15.62 44.91 19.69
CA ARG A 526 15.36 45.82 20.80
C ARG A 526 16.55 45.98 21.72
N ASP A 527 16.65 47.17 22.30
CA ASP A 527 17.57 47.44 23.41
C ASP A 527 17.11 46.77 24.72
N GLU A 528 17.83 47.02 25.81
CA GLU A 528 17.55 46.42 27.11
C GLU A 528 16.26 46.92 27.77
N LEU A 529 15.71 48.06 27.31
CA LEU A 529 14.42 48.59 27.76
C LEU A 529 13.25 48.16 26.87
N GLY A 530 13.54 47.43 25.79
CA GLY A 530 12.55 46.96 24.84
C GLY A 530 12.21 47.97 23.73
N ALA A 531 12.97 49.06 23.57
CA ALA A 531 12.78 50.02 22.48
C ALA A 531 13.37 49.48 21.17
N GLU A 532 12.69 49.70 20.03
CA GLU A 532 13.17 49.22 18.73
C GLU A 532 14.40 50.01 18.26
N ILE A 533 15.50 49.29 18.02
CA ILE A 533 16.74 49.88 17.53
C ILE A 533 16.59 50.21 16.04
N GLY A 534 16.99 51.42 15.66
CA GLY A 534 16.84 51.97 14.31
C GLY A 534 15.48 52.62 14.05
N SER A 535 14.51 52.47 14.95
CA SER A 535 13.19 53.13 14.89
C SER A 535 12.97 54.05 16.08
N ASP A 536 12.82 53.49 17.28
CA ASP A 536 12.51 54.23 18.51
C ASP A 536 13.77 54.85 19.12
N VAL A 537 14.87 54.08 19.09
CA VAL A 537 16.20 54.53 19.51
C VAL A 537 17.19 54.32 18.36
N PRO A 538 18.14 55.24 18.12
CA PRO A 538 19.02 55.14 16.97
C PRO A 538 20.13 54.10 17.13
N VAL A 539 20.47 53.72 18.36
CA VAL A 539 21.65 52.92 18.70
C VAL A 539 21.40 52.05 19.94
N THR A 540 22.21 51.01 20.12
CA THR A 540 22.37 50.28 21.38
C THR A 540 23.77 50.54 21.96
N LEU A 541 24.01 50.17 23.21
CA LEU A 541 25.28 50.41 23.88
C LEU A 541 26.08 49.13 24.14
N VAL A 542 27.41 49.29 24.15
CA VAL A 542 28.33 48.24 24.61
C VAL A 542 28.04 47.83 26.05
N GLY A 543 28.23 46.55 26.34
CA GLY A 543 28.01 45.96 27.66
C GLY A 543 26.54 45.77 28.05
N LEU A 544 25.60 46.19 27.19
CA LEU A 544 24.17 46.05 27.43
C LEU A 544 23.54 45.00 26.52
N LYS A 545 22.39 44.48 26.97
CA LYS A 545 21.65 43.44 26.27
C LYS A 545 20.94 44.00 25.04
N THR A 546 21.16 43.36 23.89
CA THR A 546 20.37 43.52 22.67
C THR A 546 19.56 42.25 22.46
N SER A 547 18.28 42.36 22.16
CA SER A 547 17.40 41.20 21.90
C SER A 547 16.93 41.19 20.46
N LEU A 548 16.81 40.00 19.88
CA LEU A 548 16.25 39.77 18.55
C LEU A 548 15.12 38.75 18.65
N THR A 549 14.00 39.03 17.98
CA THR A 549 12.95 38.04 17.71
C THR A 549 12.73 37.95 16.20
N GLY A 550 12.51 36.73 15.72
CA GLY A 550 12.16 36.48 14.33
C GLY A 550 11.15 35.34 14.19
N SER A 551 10.60 35.25 12.99
CA SER A 551 9.63 34.25 12.58
C SER A 551 10.02 33.69 11.23
N PHE A 552 9.49 32.52 10.89
CA PHE A 552 9.68 31.92 9.58
C PHE A 552 8.44 31.14 9.14
N THR A 553 8.34 30.93 7.82
CA THR A 553 7.34 30.06 7.21
C THR A 553 8.02 29.08 6.25
N ASP A 554 7.47 27.88 6.15
CA ASP A 554 7.91 26.84 5.21
C ASP A 554 6.71 26.19 4.50
N ALA A 555 6.91 25.64 3.30
CA ALA A 555 5.90 24.88 2.57
C ALA A 555 5.83 23.42 3.04
N GLY A 556 6.96 22.83 3.45
CA GLY A 556 7.08 21.48 3.97
C GLY A 556 6.43 21.36 5.34
N SER A 557 5.35 20.57 5.41
CA SER A 557 4.61 20.35 6.65
C SER A 557 5.09 19.12 7.44
N ALA A 558 6.13 18.45 6.96
CA ALA A 558 6.81 17.37 7.67
C ALA A 558 8.21 17.78 8.12
N ASP A 559 8.73 18.87 7.56
CA ASP A 559 10.06 19.41 7.80
C ASP A 559 10.31 19.71 9.26
N THR A 560 11.58 19.55 9.64
CA THR A 560 12.11 19.99 10.91
C THR A 560 13.17 21.06 10.70
N HIS A 561 13.06 22.13 11.49
CA HIS A 561 13.88 23.32 11.29
C HIS A 561 14.95 23.47 12.37
N SER A 562 16.05 24.11 11.99
CA SER A 562 17.06 24.66 12.91
C SER A 562 17.30 26.12 12.60
N ALA A 563 17.63 26.93 13.62
CA ALA A 563 17.89 28.35 13.46
C ALA A 563 19.22 28.76 14.10
N SER A 564 19.81 29.83 13.56
CA SER A 564 21.03 30.44 14.09
C SER A 564 21.01 31.95 13.87
N ILE A 565 21.72 32.68 14.72
CA ILE A 565 21.90 34.13 14.65
C ILE A 565 23.40 34.43 14.66
N ASP A 566 23.91 34.98 13.56
CA ASP A 566 25.23 35.62 13.51
C ASP A 566 25.06 37.08 13.91
N TRP A 567 25.67 37.51 15.01
CA TRP A 567 25.54 38.86 15.54
C TRP A 567 26.43 39.89 14.81
N GLY A 568 27.24 39.46 13.84
CA GLY A 568 28.06 40.33 13.01
C GLY A 568 29.36 40.82 13.68
N ASP A 569 29.62 40.42 14.92
CA ASP A 569 30.86 40.70 15.66
C ASP A 569 31.81 39.49 15.75
N GLY A 570 31.49 38.42 15.02
CA GLY A 570 32.19 37.14 15.05
C GLY A 570 31.57 36.09 15.99
N THR A 571 30.51 36.46 16.73
CA THR A 571 29.71 35.54 17.55
C THR A 571 28.54 34.98 16.75
N VAL A 572 28.36 33.66 16.79
CA VAL A 572 27.22 32.97 16.16
C VAL A 572 26.58 32.05 17.18
N ASP A 573 25.29 32.25 17.42
CA ASP A 573 24.48 31.40 18.28
C ASP A 573 23.69 30.40 17.44
N THR A 574 23.81 29.12 17.81
CA THR A 574 23.09 28.01 17.17
C THR A 574 22.14 27.29 18.14
N ASP A 575 22.19 27.63 19.42
CA ASP A 575 21.31 27.12 20.47
C ASP A 575 20.54 28.30 21.06
N LEU A 576 19.45 28.68 20.38
CA LEU A 576 18.74 29.92 20.65
C LEU A 576 17.90 29.79 21.92
N ALA A 577 17.83 30.88 22.71
CA ALA A 577 17.07 30.93 23.96
C ALA A 577 15.59 30.51 23.81
N GLN A 578 14.97 30.82 22.67
CA GLN A 578 13.71 30.23 22.26
C GLN A 578 13.75 29.86 20.78
N PHE A 579 13.26 28.66 20.49
CA PHE A 579 13.02 28.18 19.14
C PHE A 579 11.77 27.29 19.19
N GLY A 580 10.83 27.51 18.27
CA GLY A 580 9.60 26.75 18.24
C GLY A 580 9.05 26.64 16.83
N ASP A 581 8.73 25.41 16.45
CA ASP A 581 8.00 25.08 15.23
C ASP A 581 6.58 24.68 15.62
N SER A 582 5.60 25.49 15.20
CA SER A 582 4.27 25.50 15.80
C SER A 582 3.21 24.79 14.97
N THR A 583 3.48 24.53 13.69
CA THR A 583 2.51 23.96 12.74
C THR A 583 3.12 22.82 11.92
N GLY A 584 4.01 22.03 12.55
CA GLY A 584 4.70 20.92 11.91
C GLY A 584 5.49 21.38 10.69
N GLY A 585 6.50 22.22 10.86
CA GLY A 585 7.30 22.76 9.76
C GLY A 585 6.81 24.11 9.26
N ILE A 586 5.48 24.26 9.06
CA ILE A 586 4.93 25.35 8.22
C ILE A 586 5.20 26.75 8.79
N THR A 587 5.19 26.93 10.12
CA THR A 587 5.46 28.23 10.74
C THR A 587 6.18 28.08 12.08
N GLY A 588 7.15 28.96 12.32
CA GLY A 588 7.90 28.97 13.57
C GLY A 588 8.43 30.34 13.97
N PHE A 589 9.05 30.37 15.14
CA PHE A 589 9.63 31.56 15.74
C PHE A 589 10.95 31.24 16.44
N PHE A 590 11.77 32.28 16.60
CA PHE A 590 13.01 32.21 17.32
C PHE A 590 13.32 33.52 18.04
N SER A 591 14.05 33.44 19.14
CA SER A 591 14.54 34.64 19.83
C SER A 591 15.84 34.35 20.56
N ASP A 592 16.73 35.33 20.57
CA ASP A 592 17.93 35.31 21.40
C ASP A 592 18.42 36.70 21.76
N THR A 593 19.47 36.77 22.58
CA THR A 593 19.96 38.01 23.15
C THR A 593 21.48 38.02 23.25
N HIS A 594 22.08 39.16 22.94
CA HIS A 594 23.54 39.31 22.85
C HIS A 594 24.05 40.60 23.51
N ILE A 595 25.32 40.60 23.89
CA ILE A 595 26.02 41.75 24.47
C ILE A 595 27.25 42.07 23.65
N TYR A 596 27.22 43.21 22.97
CA TYR A 596 28.38 43.71 22.23
C TYR A 596 29.43 44.30 23.16
N THR A 597 30.69 44.00 22.90
CA THR A 597 31.83 44.48 23.72
C THR A 597 32.61 45.63 23.09
N VAL A 598 32.38 45.90 21.79
CA VAL A 598 33.09 46.91 21.02
C VAL A 598 32.09 47.77 20.24
N PRO A 599 32.26 49.11 20.20
CA PRO A 599 31.44 49.98 19.36
C PRO A 599 31.65 49.69 17.87
N GLY A 600 30.60 49.77 17.08
CA GLY A 600 30.65 49.50 15.65
C GLY A 600 29.26 49.37 15.02
N VAL A 601 29.23 49.18 13.70
CA VAL A 601 28.01 48.79 12.99
C VAL A 601 28.11 47.30 12.72
N ASN A 602 27.18 46.52 13.27
CA ASN A 602 27.15 45.06 13.14
C ASN A 602 25.95 44.67 12.27
N THR A 603 26.18 43.80 11.29
CA THR A 603 25.10 43.22 10.47
C THR A 603 24.72 41.87 11.07
N ILE A 604 23.58 41.84 11.76
CA ILE A 604 23.01 40.62 12.31
C ILE A 604 22.38 39.83 11.17
N GLN A 605 22.68 38.54 11.08
CA GLN A 605 22.08 37.63 10.12
C GLN A 605 21.40 36.47 10.85
N SER A 606 20.09 36.35 10.64
CA SER A 606 19.31 35.18 11.05
C SER A 606 19.26 34.18 9.92
N ARG A 607 19.45 32.90 10.23
CA ARG A 607 19.41 31.79 9.28
C ARG A 607 18.53 30.68 9.83
N VAL A 608 17.59 30.19 9.02
CA VAL A 608 16.77 29.00 9.29
C VAL A 608 17.07 27.96 8.22
N THR A 609 17.10 26.69 8.59
CA THR A 609 17.42 25.56 7.71
C THR A 609 16.48 24.41 8.01
N ASP A 610 15.78 23.96 6.98
CA ASP A 610 15.03 22.70 7.00
C ASP A 610 16.00 21.49 6.98
N ASP A 611 15.49 20.33 7.32
CA ASP A 611 16.24 19.07 7.41
C ASP A 611 16.65 18.50 6.05
N ASP A 612 16.07 19.02 4.97
CA ASP A 612 16.41 18.71 3.58
C ASP A 612 17.42 19.70 2.96
N GLY A 613 17.98 20.58 3.79
CA GLY A 613 19.10 21.45 3.47
C GLY A 613 18.77 22.75 2.76
N GLY A 614 17.48 23.09 2.60
CA GLY A 614 17.03 24.41 2.20
C GLY A 614 17.34 25.45 3.29
N ILE A 615 17.59 26.69 2.86
CA ILE A 615 18.12 27.73 3.75
C ILE A 615 17.43 29.06 3.48
N GLY A 616 16.76 29.57 4.50
CA GLY A 616 16.28 30.94 4.58
C GLY A 616 17.25 31.83 5.36
N THR A 617 17.45 33.06 4.89
CA THR A 617 18.24 34.05 5.65
C THR A 617 17.60 35.43 5.61
N GLN A 618 17.80 36.20 6.68
CA GLN A 618 17.41 37.61 6.77
C GLN A 618 18.48 38.39 7.53
N SER A 619 18.67 39.67 7.23
CA SER A 619 19.67 40.49 7.89
C SER A 619 19.16 41.87 8.28
N VAL A 620 19.76 42.43 9.33
CA VAL A 620 19.47 43.77 9.87
C VAL A 620 20.77 44.38 10.42
N SER A 621 20.96 45.69 10.28
CA SER A 621 22.14 46.37 10.83
C SER A 621 21.82 47.06 12.14
N VAL A 622 22.67 46.86 13.14
CA VAL A 622 22.59 47.49 14.46
C VAL A 622 23.83 48.36 14.66
N THR A 623 23.62 49.60 15.08
CA THR A 623 24.72 50.50 15.49
C THR A 623 24.92 50.40 16.99
N VAL A 624 26.10 49.97 17.39
CA VAL A 624 26.54 49.86 18.79
C VAL A 624 27.51 51.00 19.07
N VAL A 625 27.27 51.74 20.15
CA VAL A 625 28.12 52.85 20.59
C VAL A 625 28.59 52.64 22.03
N ASP A 626 29.64 53.35 22.41
CA ASP A 626 29.94 53.55 23.83
C ASP A 626 29.04 54.65 24.42
N ALA A 627 29.20 54.92 25.72
CA ALA A 627 28.42 55.96 26.38
C ALA A 627 28.62 57.34 25.72
N SER A 628 29.84 57.70 25.33
CA SER A 628 30.10 59.00 24.68
C SER A 628 29.33 59.14 23.36
N GLY A 629 29.40 58.12 22.50
CA GLY A 629 28.64 58.08 21.25
C GLY A 629 27.12 58.11 21.47
N ALA A 630 26.62 57.45 22.52
CA ALA A 630 25.20 57.52 22.89
C ALA A 630 24.79 58.93 23.35
N LEU A 631 25.62 59.63 24.13
CA LEU A 631 25.35 61.00 24.55
C LEU A 631 25.32 61.97 23.36
N VAL A 632 26.20 61.79 22.37
CA VAL A 632 26.13 62.56 21.12
C VAL A 632 24.78 62.36 20.43
N ARG A 633 24.27 61.12 20.38
CA ARG A 633 22.93 60.83 19.82
C ARG A 633 21.80 61.44 20.65
N VAL A 634 21.91 61.43 21.97
CA VAL A 634 20.96 62.11 22.87
C VAL A 634 20.94 63.62 22.57
N ILE A 635 22.10 64.26 22.43
CA ILE A 635 22.20 65.69 22.10
C ILE A 635 21.60 65.97 20.72
N ASP A 636 21.91 65.13 19.71
CA ASP A 636 21.34 65.25 18.36
C ASP A 636 19.79 65.18 18.39
N LEU A 637 19.22 64.31 19.22
CA LEU A 637 17.78 64.15 19.40
C LEU A 637 17.13 65.31 20.18
N LEU A 638 17.86 65.92 21.12
CA LEU A 638 17.39 67.06 21.91
C LEU A 638 17.50 68.40 21.17
N MET A 639 18.45 68.54 20.25
CA MET A 639 18.73 69.80 19.54
C MET A 639 17.50 70.43 18.85
N PRO A 640 16.62 69.68 18.17
CA PRO A 640 15.39 70.24 17.61
C PRO A 640 14.40 70.78 18.64
N LEU A 641 14.58 70.43 19.92
CA LEU A 641 13.70 70.76 21.04
C LEU A 641 14.32 71.83 21.97
N ALA A 642 15.49 72.37 21.62
CA ALA A 642 16.28 73.29 22.43
C ALA A 642 15.58 74.63 22.78
N ASP A 643 14.47 74.97 22.11
CA ASP A 643 13.65 76.13 22.49
C ASP A 643 13.02 75.98 23.89
N ASN A 644 12.89 74.75 24.41
CA ASN A 644 12.51 74.52 25.79
C ASN A 644 13.72 74.77 26.72
N PRO A 645 13.61 75.69 27.70
CA PRO A 645 14.74 76.06 28.55
C PRO A 645 15.28 74.91 29.42
N ASP A 646 14.41 73.99 29.83
CA ASP A 646 14.83 72.80 30.60
C ASP A 646 15.59 71.82 29.69
N ILE A 647 15.15 71.65 28.44
CA ILE A 647 15.89 70.84 27.45
C ILE A 647 17.25 71.46 27.13
N GLN A 648 17.32 72.77 26.92
CA GLN A 648 18.62 73.45 26.72
C GLN A 648 19.52 73.26 27.95
N THR A 649 18.99 73.38 29.16
CA THR A 649 19.76 73.16 30.39
C THR A 649 20.23 71.70 30.49
N ALA A 650 19.40 70.73 30.09
CA ALA A 650 19.80 69.33 30.01
C ALA A 650 20.94 69.13 29.00
N MET A 651 20.86 69.75 27.82
CA MET A 651 21.93 69.72 26.81
C MET A 651 23.23 70.31 27.36
N ASP A 652 23.19 71.44 28.08
CA ASP A 652 24.37 72.06 28.71
C ASP A 652 25.05 71.11 29.71
N TRP A 653 24.28 70.31 30.48
CA TRP A 653 24.86 69.27 31.33
C TRP A 653 25.52 68.12 30.56
N LEU A 654 25.06 67.82 29.34
CA LEU A 654 25.63 66.76 28.51
C LEU A 654 26.87 67.21 27.74
N GLN A 655 26.80 68.36 27.08
CA GLN A 655 27.83 68.86 26.16
C GLN A 655 28.80 69.88 26.78
N GLY A 656 28.42 70.51 27.91
CA GLY A 656 29.12 71.63 28.53
C GLY A 656 28.35 72.94 28.37
N GLU A 657 28.49 73.86 29.33
CA GLU A 657 27.87 75.19 29.25
C GLU A 657 28.37 75.99 28.03
N GLN A 658 27.60 77.01 27.63
CA GLN A 658 27.91 77.87 26.47
C GLN A 658 28.03 77.06 25.17
N ASP A 659 27.04 76.21 24.88
CA ASP A 659 27.01 75.36 23.68
C ASP A 659 28.24 74.42 23.58
N GLY A 660 28.68 73.88 24.72
CA GLY A 660 29.82 72.96 24.82
C GLY A 660 31.20 73.62 24.81
N LEU A 661 31.27 74.95 24.99
CA LEU A 661 32.56 75.65 25.13
C LEU A 661 33.15 75.56 26.53
N ALA A 662 32.33 75.30 27.55
CA ALA A 662 32.81 75.01 28.88
C ALA A 662 33.10 73.52 29.01
N GLU A 663 34.32 73.15 29.40
CA GLU A 663 34.74 71.76 29.56
C GLU A 663 34.22 71.13 30.87
N ASN A 664 32.91 71.25 31.13
CA ASN A 664 32.22 70.83 32.34
C ASN A 664 31.01 69.89 32.10
N GLY A 665 30.76 69.49 30.85
CA GLY A 665 29.67 68.58 30.50
C GLY A 665 30.01 67.11 30.73
N ALA A 666 29.00 66.24 30.61
CA ALA A 666 29.17 64.80 30.72
C ALA A 666 30.18 64.23 29.71
N LEU A 667 30.15 64.71 28.45
CA LEU A 667 31.13 64.34 27.42
C LEU A 667 32.57 64.66 27.85
N ASP A 668 32.81 65.85 28.43
CA ASP A 668 34.14 66.23 28.92
C ASP A 668 34.62 65.33 30.07
N MET A 669 33.70 64.90 30.94
CA MET A 669 34.04 63.98 32.03
C MET A 669 34.39 62.59 31.50
N LEU A 670 33.73 62.13 30.43
CA LEU A 670 34.07 60.87 29.76
C LEU A 670 35.44 60.95 29.07
N ASP A 671 35.74 62.07 28.39
CA ASP A 671 37.05 62.30 27.77
C ASP A 671 38.21 62.31 28.78
N ARG A 672 37.91 62.63 30.05
CA ARG A 672 38.86 62.61 31.17
C ARG A 672 38.89 61.28 31.94
N ASP A 673 38.12 60.28 31.51
CA ASP A 673 37.97 58.99 32.19
C ASP A 673 37.45 59.14 33.65
N GLU A 674 36.48 60.04 33.84
CA GLU A 674 35.84 60.32 35.12
C GLU A 674 34.38 59.84 35.16
N PRO A 675 34.10 58.51 35.19
CA PRO A 675 32.76 57.96 35.04
C PRO A 675 31.80 58.36 36.18
N PHE A 676 32.31 58.60 37.40
CA PHE A 676 31.49 59.10 38.50
C PHE A 676 30.97 60.52 38.22
N ALA A 677 31.85 61.41 37.75
CA ALA A 677 31.48 62.78 37.41
C ALA A 677 30.53 62.78 36.20
N ALA A 678 30.80 61.95 35.19
CA ALA A 678 29.93 61.79 34.03
C ALA A 678 28.50 61.39 34.46
N ILE A 679 28.33 60.30 35.23
CA ILE A 679 27.00 59.84 35.70
C ILE A 679 26.30 60.91 36.55
N LEU A 680 27.05 61.69 37.34
CA LEU A 680 26.48 62.82 38.07
C LEU A 680 25.90 63.88 37.13
N MET A 681 26.59 64.19 36.03
CA MET A 681 26.08 65.11 35.00
C MET A 681 24.88 64.51 34.25
N LEU A 682 24.90 63.21 33.94
CA LEU A 682 23.74 62.51 33.34
C LEU A 682 22.50 62.61 34.24
N LYS A 683 22.70 62.48 35.57
CA LYS A 683 21.62 62.64 36.54
C LYS A 683 21.07 64.06 36.54
N SER A 684 21.94 65.07 36.51
CA SER A 684 21.52 66.47 36.39
C SER A 684 20.70 66.69 35.12
N ALA A 685 21.19 66.23 33.97
CA ALA A 685 20.45 66.31 32.71
C ALA A 685 19.08 65.63 32.80
N MET A 686 19.02 64.40 33.34
CA MET A 686 17.78 63.64 33.52
C MET A 686 16.72 64.40 34.34
N LEU A 687 17.13 65.10 35.40
CA LEU A 687 16.21 65.91 36.23
C LEU A 687 15.54 67.01 35.40
N TYR A 688 16.29 67.67 34.51
CA TYR A 688 15.74 68.69 33.63
C TYR A 688 14.85 68.10 32.53
N LEU A 689 15.19 66.91 32.00
CA LEU A 689 14.32 66.22 31.04
C LEU A 689 12.99 65.81 31.67
N GLU A 690 12.98 65.28 32.90
CA GLU A 690 11.74 64.98 33.63
C GLU A 690 10.92 66.25 33.92
N ALA A 691 11.58 67.37 34.27
CA ALA A 691 10.90 68.65 34.48
C ALA A 691 10.28 69.20 33.18
N ALA A 692 10.96 69.04 32.05
CA ALA A 692 10.46 69.47 30.74
C ALA A 692 9.18 68.73 30.34
N GLU A 693 9.12 67.40 30.52
CA GLU A 693 7.91 66.61 30.29
C GLU A 693 6.80 66.90 31.30
N GLU A 694 7.14 67.15 32.57
CA GLU A 694 6.15 67.56 33.57
C GLU A 694 5.50 68.90 33.20
N ALA A 695 6.28 69.82 32.62
CA ALA A 695 5.80 71.12 32.16
C ALA A 695 4.99 71.04 30.84
N ASP A 696 5.32 70.10 29.94
CA ASP A 696 4.59 69.83 28.71
C ASP A 696 4.27 68.34 28.54
N PRO A 697 3.07 67.89 28.96
CA PRO A 697 2.68 66.48 28.86
C PRO A 697 2.50 65.94 27.42
N GLN A 698 2.60 66.78 26.38
CA GLN A 698 2.60 66.31 24.98
C GLN A 698 4.01 66.01 24.48
N LEU A 699 5.03 66.44 25.20
CA LEU A 699 6.42 66.14 24.92
C LEU A 699 6.73 64.72 25.40
N ASP A 700 7.15 63.85 24.48
CA ASP A 700 7.60 62.50 24.81
C ASP A 700 9.11 62.42 24.66
N LEU A 701 9.81 62.33 25.78
CA LEU A 701 11.26 62.13 25.87
C LEU A 701 11.59 60.71 26.33
N SER A 702 10.65 59.76 26.32
CA SER A 702 10.85 58.41 26.86
C SER A 702 12.06 57.71 26.24
N ALA A 703 12.20 57.75 24.91
CA ALA A 703 13.35 57.17 24.20
C ALA A 703 14.67 57.87 24.56
N ILE A 704 14.65 59.20 24.70
CA ILE A 704 15.84 60.01 25.02
C ILE A 704 16.29 59.73 26.45
N LYS A 705 15.36 59.73 27.42
CA LYS A 705 15.62 59.39 28.82
C LYS A 705 16.07 57.94 28.97
N GLY A 706 15.47 57.01 28.24
CA GLY A 706 15.90 55.62 28.17
C GLY A 706 17.35 55.49 27.72
N LEU A 707 17.70 56.11 26.59
CA LEU A 707 19.07 56.08 26.04
C LEU A 707 20.09 56.74 27.00
N LEU A 708 19.70 57.83 27.66
CA LEU A 708 20.53 58.51 28.66
C LEU A 708 20.76 57.63 29.90
N ALA A 709 19.73 56.94 30.38
CA ALA A 709 19.86 56.01 31.51
C ALA A 709 20.68 54.76 31.15
N LEU A 710 20.50 54.21 29.95
CA LEU A 710 21.33 53.13 29.43
C LEU A 710 22.79 53.57 29.23
N SER A 711 23.04 54.84 28.89
CA SER A 711 24.39 55.41 28.86
C SER A 711 25.06 55.36 30.24
N ALA A 712 24.33 55.73 31.31
CA ALA A 712 24.81 55.59 32.67
C ALA A 712 25.06 54.12 33.04
N LYS A 713 24.14 53.21 32.68
CA LYS A 713 24.27 51.77 32.93
C LYS A 713 25.51 51.19 32.25
N SER A 714 25.74 51.50 30.97
CA SER A 714 26.90 51.03 30.20
C SER A 714 28.22 51.44 30.87
N LEU A 715 28.31 52.67 31.39
CA LEU A 715 29.46 53.12 32.18
C LEU A 715 29.67 52.29 33.45
N VAL A 716 28.61 52.04 34.22
CA VAL A 716 28.71 51.23 35.45
C VAL A 716 29.15 49.80 35.14
N VAL A 717 28.61 49.19 34.09
CA VAL A 717 29.01 47.85 33.63
C VAL A 717 30.49 47.83 33.26
N GLY A 718 30.97 48.83 32.50
CA GLY A 718 32.39 48.99 32.15
C GLY A 718 33.29 49.11 33.39
N VAL A 719 32.96 50.01 34.32
CA VAL A 719 33.73 50.22 35.57
C VAL A 719 33.78 48.95 36.41
N ILE A 720 32.67 48.21 36.53
CA ILE A 720 32.64 46.92 37.24
C ILE A 720 33.56 45.91 36.55
N ALA A 721 33.48 45.78 35.22
CA ALA A 721 34.28 44.81 34.46
C ALA A 721 35.78 45.09 34.58
N GLU A 722 36.21 46.35 34.51
CA GLU A 722 37.61 46.75 34.70
C GLU A 722 38.12 46.48 36.12
N ALA A 723 37.29 46.76 37.13
CA ALA A 723 37.61 46.46 38.52
C ALA A 723 37.76 44.95 38.73
N GLU A 724 36.90 44.13 38.11
CA GLU A 724 36.97 42.68 38.18
C GLU A 724 38.22 42.10 37.52
N ALA A 725 38.62 42.64 36.37
CA ALA A 725 39.81 42.19 35.66
C ALA A 725 41.11 42.41 36.46
N THR A 726 41.11 43.35 37.41
CA THR A 726 42.30 43.76 38.17
C THR A 726 42.28 43.38 39.66
N ALA A 727 41.14 42.93 40.19
CA ALA A 727 40.99 42.61 41.61
C ALA A 727 41.84 41.40 42.02
N THR A 728 42.68 41.60 43.06
CA THR A 728 43.53 40.52 43.61
C THR A 728 43.31 40.29 45.10
N LYS A 729 42.65 41.21 45.80
CA LYS A 729 42.42 41.14 47.25
C LYS A 729 40.96 40.92 47.58
N ALA A 730 40.69 40.20 48.67
CA ALA A 730 39.33 39.96 49.18
C ALA A 730 38.54 41.24 49.46
N ASN A 731 39.20 42.32 49.89
CA ASN A 731 38.53 43.61 50.10
C ASN A 731 38.13 44.31 48.80
N GLU A 732 38.88 44.11 47.71
CA GLU A 732 38.55 44.64 46.37
C GLU A 732 37.31 43.91 45.82
N LEU A 733 37.31 42.57 45.90
CA LEU A 733 36.15 41.74 45.53
C LEU A 733 34.89 42.09 46.33
N LYS A 734 35.02 42.40 47.63
CA LYS A 734 33.88 42.81 48.45
C LYS A 734 33.25 44.12 47.97
N LYS A 735 34.06 45.09 47.53
CA LYS A 735 33.55 46.35 46.97
C LYS A 735 32.84 46.12 45.64
N ILE A 736 33.41 45.28 44.77
CA ILE A 736 32.83 44.90 43.49
C ILE A 736 31.47 44.24 43.68
N ASN A 737 31.36 43.28 44.60
CA ASN A 737 30.08 42.62 44.89
C ASN A 737 29.02 43.62 45.39
N ALA A 738 29.39 44.56 46.25
CA ALA A 738 28.48 45.62 46.69
C ALA A 738 28.06 46.54 45.54
N ALA A 739 28.97 46.87 44.63
CA ALA A 739 28.67 47.65 43.43
C ALA A 739 27.73 46.89 42.47
N LYS A 740 27.90 45.57 42.32
CA LYS A 740 26.98 44.72 41.55
C LYS A 740 25.57 44.69 42.13
N GLU A 741 25.44 44.63 43.45
CA GLU A 741 24.13 44.71 44.12
C GLU A 741 23.46 46.08 43.88
N LEU A 742 24.23 47.16 43.91
CA LEU A 742 23.74 48.51 43.60
C LEU A 742 23.37 48.65 42.12
N ALA A 743 24.20 48.16 41.20
CA ALA A 743 23.90 48.15 39.78
C ALA A 743 22.62 47.34 39.49
N LEU A 744 22.44 46.18 40.14
CA LEU A 744 21.21 45.40 40.03
C LEU A 744 19.97 46.15 40.56
N ALA A 745 20.11 46.91 41.64
CA ALA A 745 19.02 47.76 42.13
C ALA A 745 18.69 48.89 41.13
N GLY A 746 19.72 49.44 40.47
CA GLY A 746 19.55 50.40 39.38
C GLY A 746 18.83 49.78 38.19
N ASP A 747 19.22 48.57 37.79
CA ASP A 747 18.59 47.82 36.71
C ASP A 747 17.12 47.52 37.00
N GLN A 748 16.78 47.17 38.23
CA GLN A 748 15.40 46.98 38.66
C GLN A 748 14.59 48.28 38.58
N ALA A 749 15.14 49.39 39.09
CA ALA A 749 14.49 50.70 38.99
C ALA A 749 14.27 51.12 37.53
N LEU A 750 15.22 50.82 36.65
CA LEU A 750 15.17 51.17 35.24
C LEU A 750 14.21 50.28 34.44
N THR A 751 14.36 48.95 34.52
CA THR A 751 13.64 48.00 33.66
C THR A 751 12.25 47.62 34.17
N ALA A 752 12.02 47.60 35.49
CA ALA A 752 10.74 47.20 36.06
C ALA A 752 9.83 48.39 36.42
N GLU A 753 10.42 49.54 36.76
CA GLU A 753 9.68 50.69 37.29
C GLU A 753 9.79 51.96 36.44
N LEU A 754 10.69 51.98 35.44
CA LEU A 754 11.04 53.15 34.62
C LEU A 754 11.36 54.40 35.46
N LYS A 755 11.98 54.21 36.63
CA LYS A 755 12.39 55.28 37.54
C LYS A 755 13.82 55.70 37.25
N TYR A 756 13.99 56.55 36.24
CA TYR A 756 15.30 56.98 35.75
C TYR A 756 16.20 57.57 36.86
N ILE A 757 15.72 58.55 37.63
CA ILE A 757 16.53 59.17 38.70
C ILE A 757 16.98 58.17 39.76
N ALA A 758 16.10 57.25 40.17
CA ALA A 758 16.45 56.22 41.15
C ALA A 758 17.50 55.24 40.59
N ALA A 759 17.40 54.90 39.30
CA ALA A 759 18.40 54.08 38.63
C ALA A 759 19.76 54.78 38.58
N LEU A 760 19.81 56.05 38.15
CA LEU A 760 21.04 56.83 38.12
C LEU A 760 21.66 57.02 39.50
N ASP A 761 20.85 57.17 40.56
CA ASP A 761 21.35 57.21 41.95
C ASP A 761 22.04 55.90 42.35
N ALA A 762 21.43 54.76 42.04
CA ALA A 762 22.02 53.46 42.33
C ALA A 762 23.31 53.21 41.53
N TYR A 763 23.32 53.59 40.25
CA TYR A 763 24.50 53.54 39.38
C TYR A 763 25.65 54.42 39.88
N LEU A 764 25.34 55.65 40.32
CA LEU A 764 26.32 56.57 40.89
C LEU A 764 26.97 55.98 42.16
N GLU A 765 26.16 55.41 43.06
CA GLU A 765 26.65 54.76 44.28
C GLU A 765 27.44 53.47 43.97
N ALA A 766 27.09 52.72 42.93
CA ALA A 766 27.86 51.56 42.48
C ALA A 766 29.29 51.96 42.06
N VAL A 767 29.41 53.00 41.23
CA VAL A 767 30.71 53.53 40.79
C VAL A 767 31.48 54.12 41.98
N ARG A 768 30.80 54.83 42.89
CA ARG A 768 31.40 55.37 44.13
C ARG A 768 32.04 54.27 44.98
N ALA A 769 31.35 53.15 45.14
CA ALA A 769 31.82 52.02 45.94
C ALA A 769 33.12 51.41 45.39
N ILE A 770 33.27 51.36 44.06
CA ILE A 770 34.48 50.88 43.38
C ILE A 770 35.62 51.88 43.52
N LEU A 771 35.38 53.13 43.12
CA LEU A 771 36.42 54.17 43.07
C LEU A 771 36.85 54.66 44.46
N GLY A 772 36.08 54.37 45.51
CA GLY A 772 36.43 54.75 46.89
C GLY A 772 36.33 56.25 47.15
N ILE A 773 35.44 56.93 46.43
CA ILE A 773 35.18 58.37 46.56
C ILE A 773 34.43 58.61 47.88
N ILE A 774 35.06 59.36 48.79
CA ILE A 774 34.55 59.65 50.14
C ILE A 774 33.47 60.71 50.10
#